data_AF-A0A428YA71-F1
#
_entry.id   AF-A0A428YA71-F1
#
_cell.length_a   1.000
_cell.length_b   1.000
_cell.length_c   1.000
_cell.angle_alpha   90.00
_cell.angle_beta   90.00
_cell.angle_gamma   90.00
#
_symmetry.space_group_name_H-M   'P 1'
#
loop_
_entity.id
_entity.type
_entity.pdbx_description
1 polymer ?
#
loop_
_entity_poly.entity_id
_entity_poly.type
_entity_poly.pdbx_seq_one_letter_code
_entity_poly.pdbx_strand_id
1 'polypeptide(L)'
;MGRRRATFVAATLLATLSTLTTAEADPGRHRQLRLEVLSGPAQYVSGGAARLRVVIPRAEPLTATVTVNGTDVSSAFTRDDHAEHALEGVLRDLPLGESRVQARVSGRRAELTLVNHPISGPMFAGPHQPDFFCSTPAHLAGFDLAPPFLDSDCSLATQTSYYYLAAGGDWKPYDRTAPRPPDMTRTATGVDFVIRWERGTINRFIYTIAVLDPAGTGTSAWNRKLIYHFGGGVAIGHYQGSNNRGESRYVHGLSQGYAIAWSTGTKTNTHYNLVLGGETALMVKSRFVTEYGDPLYTVGLGGSGGGIQQYVYAQNHPGLLDGAIPQYSYPDMVTQTIHVGDCELLERWMDGQVRADPSSKWAAWSNRSLLEGLAASDTVTNQYQPLTPWLRAPGSSECVNGWRGLSPLALNPKFGTAPGITPEQQAAVEWTHWNDAVNVYGRDPRTGYARSTWDNVGVQYGLKALRDKTISPEEFLALNAAVGGWKPPQDNVQEGCPFIATACPADIDVWSARNQSTPGPDGVAPRTEGSVEAMRAAYRSGLVFDGRIDIPVIDWRHYLDAELDMHNARQSFATRQRILDRRHRADNQIVWFTDARPARAFDQTPMALSVMDTWLTTLHARPWLGVTGAKPAEAADSCFATDGTLQHRGGDAWRGILDSAPPGPCTQRFPLHGTSRTVAGGPFDEQHYKCALQPVEWAIARGVYGSWRPSPAERARLTQIFPTGVCDYTRPDVGRPR
;
A
#
# COMPACT_ATOMS: atom_id res chain seq x y z
N MET A 1 -6.90 65.09 -27.71
CA MET A 1 -7.92 64.50 -28.59
C MET A 1 -7.23 63.50 -29.51
N GLY A 2 -7.58 62.22 -29.42
CA GLY A 2 -6.93 61.16 -30.20
C GLY A 2 -7.20 59.79 -29.60
N ARG A 3 -8.34 59.19 -29.99
CA ARG A 3 -8.75 57.83 -29.62
C ARG A 3 -7.72 56.82 -30.11
N ARG A 4 -7.15 56.01 -29.20
CA ARG A 4 -6.57 54.71 -29.53
C ARG A 4 -7.42 53.61 -28.92
N ARG A 5 -8.06 52.83 -29.80
CA ARG A 5 -8.79 51.60 -29.48
C ARG A 5 -7.75 50.53 -29.10
N ALA A 6 -7.84 49.99 -27.89
CA ALA A 6 -7.21 48.74 -27.53
C ALA A 6 -8.31 47.67 -27.51
N THR A 7 -8.21 46.73 -28.44
CA THR A 7 -9.11 45.59 -28.61
C THR A 7 -8.84 44.60 -27.48
N PHE A 8 -9.79 44.43 -26.56
CA PHE A 8 -9.78 43.32 -25.61
C PHE A 8 -10.15 42.04 -26.36
N VAL A 9 -9.20 41.14 -26.55
CA VAL A 9 -9.48 39.74 -26.90
C VAL A 9 -9.67 39.00 -25.57
N ALA A 10 -10.93 38.78 -25.19
CA ALA A 10 -11.28 37.87 -24.12
C ALA A 10 -11.10 36.44 -24.64
N ALA A 11 -10.02 35.77 -24.23
CA ALA A 11 -9.87 34.33 -24.40
C ALA A 11 -10.73 33.63 -23.34
N THR A 12 -11.92 33.18 -23.75
CA THR A 12 -12.79 32.33 -22.95
C THR A 12 -12.15 30.94 -22.84
N LEU A 13 -11.45 30.67 -21.73
CA LEU A 13 -11.12 29.30 -21.33
C LEU A 13 -12.41 28.61 -20.91
N LEU A 14 -12.99 27.79 -21.80
CA LEU A 14 -13.94 26.77 -21.39
C LEU A 14 -13.16 25.70 -20.62
N ALA A 15 -13.22 25.77 -19.29
CA ALA A 15 -12.89 24.65 -18.44
C ALA A 15 -14.00 23.59 -18.58
N THR A 16 -13.73 22.52 -19.31
CA THR A 16 -14.55 21.30 -19.27
C THR A 16 -14.35 20.63 -17.90
N LEU A 17 -15.24 20.95 -16.96
CA LEU A 17 -15.40 20.15 -15.75
C LEU A 17 -15.99 18.79 -16.14
N SER A 18 -15.16 17.76 -16.17
CA SER A 18 -15.60 16.37 -16.19
C SER A 18 -16.13 16.02 -14.80
N THR A 19 -17.42 16.24 -14.56
CA THR A 19 -18.11 15.73 -13.37
C THR A 19 -18.19 14.21 -13.47
N LEU A 20 -17.42 13.51 -12.65
CA LEU A 20 -17.62 12.11 -12.33
C LEU A 20 -18.95 11.98 -11.57
N THR A 21 -20.03 11.78 -12.31
CA THR A 21 -21.33 11.42 -11.75
C THR A 21 -21.23 10.01 -11.18
N THR A 22 -21.38 9.89 -9.86
CA THR A 22 -21.75 8.64 -9.20
C THR A 22 -22.98 8.07 -9.90
N ALA A 23 -22.88 6.83 -10.39
CA ALA A 23 -23.94 6.18 -11.13
C ALA A 23 -25.12 5.84 -10.20
N GLU A 24 -26.06 6.77 -10.03
CA GLU A 24 -27.44 6.42 -9.74
C GLU A 24 -27.97 5.54 -10.88
N ALA A 25 -28.63 4.45 -10.52
CA ALA A 25 -29.21 3.51 -11.48
C ALA A 25 -30.37 4.18 -12.23
N ASP A 26 -30.07 4.75 -13.41
CA ASP A 26 -31.07 5.28 -14.34
C ASP A 26 -31.99 4.14 -14.85
N PRO A 27 -33.32 4.23 -14.64
CA PRO A 27 -34.32 3.27 -15.14
C PRO A 27 -34.32 3.12 -16.67
N GLY A 28 -33.71 4.04 -17.42
CA GLY A 28 -33.52 3.97 -18.87
C GLY A 28 -32.53 2.89 -19.35
N ARG A 29 -31.71 2.32 -18.45
CA ARG A 29 -30.62 1.38 -18.79
C ARG A 29 -31.06 0.08 -19.45
N HIS A 30 -32.30 -0.37 -19.26
CA HIS A 30 -32.80 -1.63 -19.82
C HIS A 30 -33.30 -1.55 -21.28
N ARG A 31 -33.22 -0.37 -21.92
CA ARG A 31 -33.79 -0.13 -23.27
C ARG A 31 -32.76 0.07 -24.38
N GLN A 32 -31.47 0.01 -24.09
CA GLN A 32 -30.39 0.30 -25.05
C GLN A 32 -29.44 -0.88 -25.23
N LEU A 33 -28.96 -1.06 -26.47
CA LEU A 33 -27.85 -1.96 -26.76
C LEU A 33 -26.57 -1.35 -26.14
N ARG A 34 -25.81 -2.14 -25.40
CA ARG A 34 -24.57 -1.68 -24.73
C ARG A 34 -23.46 -2.69 -24.92
N LEU A 35 -22.23 -2.17 -24.91
CA LEU A 35 -21.01 -2.95 -24.82
C LEU A 35 -20.33 -2.64 -23.48
N GLU A 36 -19.93 -3.69 -22.77
CA GLU A 36 -19.24 -3.61 -21.49
C GLU A 36 -17.96 -4.43 -21.57
N VAL A 37 -16.86 -3.89 -21.06
CA VAL A 37 -15.59 -4.62 -20.95
C VAL A 37 -15.53 -5.21 -19.54
N LEU A 38 -15.61 -6.53 -19.44
CA LEU A 38 -15.60 -7.24 -18.16
C LEU A 38 -14.19 -7.39 -17.60
N SER A 39 -13.19 -7.51 -18.49
CA SER A 39 -11.79 -7.70 -18.12
C SER A 39 -11.08 -6.41 -17.66
N GLY A 40 -11.82 -5.31 -17.40
CA GLY A 40 -11.27 -4.05 -16.89
C GLY A 40 -11.59 -2.84 -17.76
N PRO A 41 -11.02 -1.65 -17.45
CA PRO A 41 -11.27 -0.43 -18.20
C PRO A 41 -10.84 -0.57 -19.67
N ALA A 42 -11.66 -0.05 -20.59
CA ALA A 42 -11.45 -0.19 -22.03
C ALA A 42 -10.11 0.37 -22.52
N GLN A 43 -9.57 1.38 -21.83
CA GLN A 43 -8.27 2.00 -22.14
C GLN A 43 -7.05 1.21 -21.61
N TYR A 44 -7.28 0.14 -20.84
CA TYR A 44 -6.24 -0.68 -20.18
C TYR A 44 -6.42 -2.17 -20.52
N VAL A 45 -6.57 -2.47 -21.81
CA VAL A 45 -6.52 -3.86 -22.31
C VAL A 45 -5.06 -4.26 -22.46
N SER A 46 -4.70 -5.50 -22.11
CA SER A 46 -3.33 -5.98 -22.20
C SER A 46 -3.25 -7.37 -22.79
N GLY A 47 -2.19 -7.65 -23.55
CA GLY A 47 -1.91 -8.99 -24.06
C GLY A 47 -2.82 -9.45 -25.20
N GLY A 48 -3.45 -8.50 -25.91
CA GLY A 48 -4.22 -8.79 -27.11
C GLY A 48 -5.58 -9.44 -26.86
N ALA A 49 -6.08 -9.46 -25.62
CA ALA A 49 -7.36 -10.09 -25.31
C ALA A 49 -8.21 -9.27 -24.33
N ALA A 50 -9.53 -9.29 -24.56
CA ALA A 50 -10.51 -8.66 -23.68
C ALA A 50 -11.82 -9.46 -23.67
N ARG A 51 -12.41 -9.64 -22.49
CA ARG A 51 -13.75 -10.23 -22.35
C ARG A 51 -14.80 -9.14 -22.33
N LEU A 52 -15.81 -9.27 -23.19
CA LEU A 52 -16.86 -8.27 -23.38
C LEU A 52 -18.25 -8.88 -23.18
N ARG A 53 -19.17 -8.05 -22.70
CA ARG A 53 -20.60 -8.31 -22.65
C ARG A 53 -21.34 -7.37 -23.59
N VAL A 54 -22.26 -7.94 -24.37
CA VAL A 54 -23.22 -7.23 -25.21
C VAL A 54 -24.59 -7.31 -24.53
N VAL A 55 -24.99 -6.24 -23.84
CA VAL A 55 -26.31 -6.18 -23.22
C VAL A 55 -27.32 -5.77 -24.28
N ILE A 56 -28.30 -6.63 -24.52
CA ILE A 56 -29.30 -6.46 -25.58
C ILE A 56 -30.62 -5.96 -24.94
N PRO A 57 -31.38 -5.05 -25.58
CA PRO A 57 -32.70 -4.71 -25.08
C PRO A 57 -33.62 -5.93 -25.13
N ARG A 58 -34.42 -6.18 -24.09
CA ARG A 58 -35.35 -7.34 -24.02
C ARG A 58 -36.36 -7.42 -25.16
N ALA A 59 -36.65 -6.30 -25.82
CA ALA A 59 -37.54 -6.22 -26.97
C ALA A 59 -36.90 -6.76 -28.27
N GLU A 60 -35.59 -6.97 -28.28
CA GLU A 60 -34.82 -7.44 -29.43
C GLU A 60 -34.45 -8.93 -29.27
N PRO A 61 -34.24 -9.67 -30.38
CA PRO A 61 -33.73 -11.03 -30.31
C PRO A 61 -32.36 -11.05 -29.60
N LEU A 62 -32.08 -12.13 -28.86
CA LEU A 62 -30.80 -12.34 -28.19
C LEU A 62 -29.70 -12.74 -29.20
N THR A 63 -29.44 -11.84 -30.14
CA THR A 63 -28.43 -11.97 -31.19
C THR A 63 -27.83 -10.61 -31.46
N ALA A 64 -26.55 -10.56 -31.85
CA ALA A 64 -25.92 -9.32 -32.29
C ALA A 64 -24.83 -9.63 -33.30
N THR A 65 -24.68 -8.76 -34.30
CA THR A 65 -23.46 -8.72 -35.11
C THR A 65 -22.43 -7.89 -34.35
N VAL A 66 -21.30 -8.51 -34.02
CA VAL A 66 -20.18 -7.84 -33.35
C VAL A 66 -19.00 -7.77 -34.29
N THR A 67 -18.43 -6.58 -34.48
CA THR A 67 -17.24 -6.38 -35.32
C THR A 67 -16.13 -5.68 -34.57
N VAL A 68 -14.88 -6.06 -34.83
CA VAL A 68 -13.65 -5.37 -34.39
C VAL A 68 -12.96 -4.79 -35.61
N ASN A 69 -12.79 -3.47 -35.66
CA ASN A 69 -12.21 -2.76 -36.80
C ASN A 69 -12.86 -3.12 -38.16
N GLY A 70 -14.15 -3.46 -38.14
CA GLY A 70 -14.92 -3.86 -39.32
C GLY A 70 -14.92 -5.37 -39.62
N THR A 71 -14.07 -6.18 -38.95
CA THR A 71 -14.07 -7.64 -39.06
C THR A 71 -15.13 -8.25 -38.16
N ASP A 72 -15.99 -9.13 -38.71
CA ASP A 72 -17.01 -9.84 -37.95
C ASP A 72 -16.39 -10.87 -37.00
N VAL A 73 -16.74 -10.76 -35.72
CA VAL A 73 -16.31 -11.65 -34.63
C VAL A 73 -17.50 -12.19 -33.83
N SER A 74 -18.70 -12.14 -34.40
CA SER A 74 -19.95 -12.51 -33.72
C SER A 74 -19.93 -13.95 -33.18
N SER A 75 -19.19 -14.85 -33.84
CA SER A 75 -19.03 -16.26 -33.41
C SER A 75 -18.28 -16.43 -32.09
N ALA A 76 -17.55 -15.41 -31.63
CA ALA A 76 -16.90 -15.42 -30.33
C ALA A 76 -17.86 -15.15 -29.16
N PHE A 77 -19.10 -14.75 -29.46
CA PHE A 77 -20.11 -14.39 -28.46
C PHE A 77 -21.16 -15.48 -28.33
N THR A 78 -21.43 -15.87 -27.09
CA THR A 78 -22.49 -16.83 -26.73
C THR A 78 -23.41 -16.22 -25.70
N ARG A 79 -24.50 -16.90 -25.35
CA ARG A 79 -25.40 -16.42 -24.31
C ARG A 79 -24.63 -16.25 -23.00
N ASP A 80 -24.75 -15.07 -22.42
CA ASP A 80 -24.26 -14.78 -21.08
C ASP A 80 -25.19 -15.47 -20.06
N ASP A 81 -24.62 -16.35 -19.24
CA ASP A 81 -25.32 -17.06 -18.17
C ASP A 81 -25.37 -16.26 -16.85
N HIS A 82 -24.88 -15.02 -16.86
CA HIS A 82 -24.76 -14.12 -15.71
C HIS A 82 -25.58 -12.83 -15.89
N ALA A 83 -26.03 -12.54 -17.10
CA ALA A 83 -26.93 -11.44 -17.40
C ALA A 83 -28.15 -11.93 -18.19
N GLU A 84 -29.35 -11.57 -17.71
CA GLU A 84 -30.63 -12.14 -18.16
C GLU A 84 -30.89 -12.03 -19.67
N HIS A 85 -30.36 -10.99 -20.34
CA HIS A 85 -30.50 -10.78 -21.80
C HIS A 85 -29.24 -10.17 -22.41
N ALA A 86 -28.12 -10.89 -22.31
CA ALA A 86 -26.84 -10.47 -22.89
C ALA A 86 -26.09 -11.62 -23.60
N LEU A 87 -25.12 -11.23 -24.42
CA LEU A 87 -24.11 -12.13 -24.97
C LEU A 87 -22.76 -11.83 -24.32
N GLU A 88 -21.94 -12.84 -24.12
CA GLU A 88 -20.58 -12.71 -23.60
C GLU A 88 -19.58 -13.40 -24.54
N GLY A 89 -18.42 -12.78 -24.73
CA GLY A 89 -17.39 -13.29 -25.62
C GLY A 89 -16.00 -12.76 -25.30
N VAL A 90 -14.98 -13.49 -25.73
CA VAL A 90 -13.58 -13.09 -25.60
C VAL A 90 -13.04 -12.68 -26.97
N LEU A 91 -12.66 -11.42 -27.09
CA LEU A 91 -11.88 -10.94 -28.22
C LEU A 91 -10.43 -11.34 -27.99
N ARG A 92 -9.80 -11.93 -29.02
CA ARG A 92 -8.39 -12.33 -29.04
C ARG A 92 -7.69 -11.66 -30.22
N ASP A 93 -6.36 -11.69 -30.20
CA ASP A 93 -5.50 -11.15 -31.25
C ASP A 93 -5.76 -9.67 -31.56
N LEU A 94 -6.18 -8.90 -30.54
CA LEU A 94 -6.34 -7.46 -30.67
C LEU A 94 -4.97 -6.83 -31.00
N PRO A 95 -4.87 -6.00 -32.05
CA PRO A 95 -3.63 -5.29 -32.36
C PRO A 95 -3.29 -4.33 -31.22
N LEU A 96 -2.01 -3.95 -31.08
CA LEU A 96 -1.61 -2.89 -30.16
C LEU A 96 -2.25 -1.55 -30.56
N GLY A 97 -2.59 -0.74 -29.57
CA GLY A 97 -3.28 0.54 -29.75
C GLY A 97 -4.80 0.40 -29.82
N GLU A 98 -5.43 1.32 -30.55
CA GLU A 98 -6.89 1.41 -30.59
C GLU A 98 -7.54 0.31 -31.43
N SER A 99 -8.61 -0.27 -30.92
CA SER A 99 -9.51 -1.16 -31.66
C SER A 99 -10.96 -0.76 -31.41
N ARG A 100 -11.70 -0.52 -32.50
CA ARG A 100 -13.11 -0.12 -32.46
C ARG A 100 -14.00 -1.35 -32.46
N VAL A 101 -14.74 -1.56 -31.38
CA VAL A 101 -15.73 -2.64 -31.25
C VAL A 101 -17.11 -2.07 -31.50
N GLN A 102 -17.88 -2.72 -32.38
CA GLN A 102 -19.27 -2.35 -32.65
C GLN A 102 -20.17 -3.56 -32.46
N ALA A 103 -21.31 -3.38 -31.79
CA ALA A 103 -22.40 -4.35 -31.76
C ALA A 103 -23.62 -3.76 -32.46
N ARG A 104 -24.34 -4.60 -33.21
CA ARG A 104 -25.59 -4.23 -33.90
C ARG A 104 -26.66 -5.29 -33.73
N VAL A 105 -27.90 -4.85 -33.46
CA VAL A 105 -29.10 -5.71 -33.44
C VAL A 105 -30.29 -4.88 -33.93
N SER A 106 -31.07 -5.41 -34.89
CA SER A 106 -32.29 -4.77 -35.40
C SER A 106 -32.16 -3.25 -35.72
N GLY A 107 -31.04 -2.83 -36.31
CA GLY A 107 -30.77 -1.42 -36.63
C GLY A 107 -30.25 -0.56 -35.48
N ARG A 108 -30.23 -1.06 -34.24
CA ARG A 108 -29.55 -0.44 -33.10
C ARG A 108 -28.04 -0.68 -33.19
N ARG A 109 -27.26 0.25 -32.63
CA ARG A 109 -25.79 0.18 -32.62
C ARG A 109 -25.25 0.63 -31.27
N ALA A 110 -24.25 -0.09 -30.78
CA ALA A 110 -23.40 0.28 -29.67
C ALA A 110 -21.94 0.22 -30.13
N GLU A 111 -21.11 1.05 -29.55
CA GLU A 111 -19.71 1.15 -29.91
C GLU A 111 -18.85 1.47 -28.70
N LEU A 112 -17.66 0.88 -28.65
CA LEU A 112 -16.59 1.26 -27.73
C LEU A 112 -15.23 1.19 -28.42
N THR A 113 -14.27 1.92 -27.88
CA THR A 113 -12.86 1.83 -28.28
C THR A 113 -12.09 1.12 -27.18
N LEU A 114 -11.40 0.04 -27.53
CA LEU A 114 -10.41 -0.60 -26.68
C LEU A 114 -9.02 -0.02 -26.98
N VAL A 115 -8.17 0.12 -25.97
CA VAL A 115 -6.74 0.44 -26.15
C VAL A 115 -5.95 -0.72 -25.58
N ASN A 116 -5.31 -1.47 -26.47
CA ASN A 116 -4.53 -2.66 -26.13
C ASN A 116 -3.03 -2.33 -26.01
N HIS A 117 -2.43 -2.79 -24.92
CA HIS A 117 -1.03 -2.61 -24.56
C HIS A 117 -0.28 -3.96 -24.60
N PRO A 118 1.06 -3.96 -24.73
CA PRO A 118 1.86 -5.17 -24.63
C PRO A 118 1.63 -5.89 -23.29
N ILE A 119 1.77 -7.22 -23.27
CA ILE A 119 1.66 -8.00 -22.03
C ILE A 119 2.77 -7.70 -21.02
N SER A 120 3.91 -7.17 -21.51
CA SER A 120 5.01 -6.68 -20.68
C SER A 120 4.79 -5.27 -20.13
N GLY A 121 3.70 -4.60 -20.49
CA GLY A 121 3.45 -3.20 -20.12
C GLY A 121 4.25 -2.21 -20.97
N PRO A 122 4.28 -0.92 -20.58
CA PRO A 122 3.45 -0.30 -19.54
C PRO A 122 2.08 0.14 -20.10
N MET A 123 1.10 0.36 -19.22
CA MET A 123 -0.22 0.94 -19.56
C MET A 123 -0.37 2.40 -19.08
N PHE A 124 0.07 2.68 -17.86
CA PHE A 124 0.01 3.99 -17.19
C PHE A 124 1.12 4.22 -16.15
N ALA A 125 1.89 3.18 -15.75
CA ALA A 125 2.99 3.31 -14.78
C ALA A 125 4.20 4.10 -15.31
N GLY A 126 4.21 4.40 -16.60
CA GLY A 126 5.30 5.08 -17.30
C GLY A 126 6.36 4.11 -17.81
N PRO A 127 7.50 4.63 -18.33
CA PRO A 127 8.57 3.79 -18.86
C PRO A 127 9.06 2.74 -17.86
N HIS A 128 9.46 1.57 -18.38
CA HIS A 128 10.04 0.49 -17.56
C HIS A 128 11.26 0.98 -16.78
N GLN A 129 11.43 0.43 -15.58
CA GLN A 129 12.67 0.59 -14.82
C GLN A 129 13.85 0.04 -15.65
N PRO A 130 14.93 0.82 -15.84
CA PRO A 130 16.17 0.30 -16.38
C PRO A 130 16.80 -0.68 -15.38
N ASP A 131 17.77 -1.48 -15.83
CA ASP A 131 18.54 -2.38 -14.96
C ASP A 131 17.65 -3.28 -14.09
N PHE A 132 16.65 -3.90 -14.72
CA PHE A 132 15.73 -4.81 -14.05
C PHE A 132 16.15 -6.26 -14.30
N PHE A 133 16.30 -7.00 -13.22
CA PHE A 133 16.91 -8.32 -13.21
C PHE A 133 15.85 -9.42 -13.14
N CYS A 134 15.96 -10.39 -14.04
CA CYS A 134 15.05 -11.52 -14.07
C CYS A 134 15.26 -12.46 -12.88
N SER A 135 14.24 -13.27 -12.55
CA SER A 135 14.30 -14.16 -11.40
C SER A 135 15.44 -15.16 -11.51
N THR A 136 16.07 -15.50 -10.39
CA THR A 136 17.12 -16.53 -10.36
C THR A 136 16.50 -17.90 -10.64
N PRO A 137 17.28 -18.90 -11.12
CA PRO A 137 16.77 -20.26 -11.31
C PRO A 137 16.11 -20.85 -10.06
N ALA A 138 16.66 -20.57 -8.87
CA ALA A 138 16.09 -21.02 -7.60
C ALA A 138 14.72 -20.39 -7.31
N HIS A 139 14.53 -19.10 -7.62
CA HIS A 139 13.24 -18.44 -7.46
C HIS A 139 12.21 -18.88 -8.51
N LEU A 140 12.64 -19.12 -9.76
CA LEU A 140 11.79 -19.70 -10.81
C LEU A 140 11.29 -21.10 -10.46
N ALA A 141 12.16 -21.94 -9.87
CA ALA A 141 11.77 -23.26 -9.38
C ALA A 141 10.68 -23.20 -8.30
N GLY A 142 10.56 -22.08 -7.58
CA GLY A 142 9.44 -21.83 -6.67
C GLY A 142 8.06 -21.80 -7.36
N PHE A 143 8.02 -21.57 -8.67
CA PHE A 143 6.83 -21.53 -9.52
C PHE A 143 6.68 -22.76 -10.43
N ASP A 144 7.61 -23.72 -10.35
CA ASP A 144 7.81 -24.77 -11.36
C ASP A 144 8.03 -24.19 -12.77
N LEU A 145 8.71 -23.04 -12.84
CA LEU A 145 9.16 -22.41 -14.09
C LEU A 145 10.68 -22.55 -14.23
N ALA A 146 11.18 -22.42 -15.44
CA ALA A 146 12.60 -22.45 -15.76
C ALA A 146 12.92 -21.54 -16.95
N PRO A 147 14.19 -21.09 -17.10
CA PRO A 147 14.65 -20.43 -18.32
C PRO A 147 14.53 -21.32 -19.57
N PRO A 148 14.69 -20.79 -20.79
CA PRO A 148 15.07 -19.41 -21.12
C PRO A 148 13.92 -18.41 -20.99
N PHE A 149 14.25 -17.15 -20.67
CA PHE A 149 13.33 -16.03 -20.86
C PHE A 149 13.15 -15.77 -22.36
N LEU A 150 11.95 -15.34 -22.76
CA LEU A 150 11.60 -15.10 -24.16
C LEU A 150 12.21 -13.80 -24.71
N ASP A 151 12.52 -12.86 -23.83
CA ASP A 151 12.98 -11.52 -24.15
C ASP A 151 13.72 -10.89 -22.94
N SER A 152 14.15 -9.63 -23.10
CA SER A 152 14.78 -8.79 -22.07
C SER A 152 13.78 -8.23 -21.04
N ASP A 153 12.48 -8.40 -21.25
CA ASP A 153 11.44 -8.02 -20.29
C ASP A 153 11.21 -9.14 -19.25
N CYS A 154 12.04 -10.18 -19.25
CA CYS A 154 11.92 -11.35 -18.40
C CYS A 154 10.63 -12.14 -18.66
N SER A 155 10.12 -12.11 -19.89
CA SER A 155 8.90 -12.82 -20.25
C SER A 155 9.08 -14.34 -20.21
N LEU A 156 8.09 -15.03 -19.64
CA LEU A 156 7.96 -16.49 -19.65
C LEU A 156 6.60 -16.86 -20.24
N ALA A 157 6.58 -17.93 -21.03
CA ALA A 157 5.34 -18.46 -21.59
C ALA A 157 4.39 -18.89 -20.46
N THR A 158 3.08 -18.72 -20.69
CA THR A 158 2.07 -19.18 -19.73
C THR A 158 2.04 -20.71 -19.69
N GLN A 159 2.13 -21.27 -18.49
CA GLN A 159 2.08 -22.71 -18.22
C GLN A 159 0.90 -23.05 -17.31
N THR A 160 0.19 -24.12 -17.63
CA THR A 160 -0.90 -24.67 -16.81
C THR A 160 -0.54 -26.09 -16.38
N SER A 161 -0.70 -26.38 -15.10
CA SER A 161 -0.53 -27.74 -14.56
C SER A 161 -1.52 -27.99 -13.43
N TYR A 162 -1.75 -29.26 -13.10
CA TYR A 162 -2.68 -29.64 -12.04
C TYR A 162 -1.92 -30.13 -10.81
N TYR A 163 -2.40 -29.77 -9.63
CA TYR A 163 -1.84 -30.20 -8.35
C TYR A 163 -2.95 -30.65 -7.43
N TYR A 164 -2.68 -31.60 -6.55
CA TYR A 164 -3.56 -31.96 -5.45
C TYR A 164 -2.92 -31.63 -4.10
N LEU A 165 -3.76 -31.35 -3.11
CA LEU A 165 -3.33 -31.18 -1.73
C LEU A 165 -3.30 -32.54 -1.03
N ALA A 166 -2.11 -32.98 -0.63
CA ALA A 166 -1.92 -34.22 0.12
C ALA A 166 -2.29 -34.06 1.60
N ALA A 167 -2.57 -35.15 2.30
CA ALA A 167 -2.95 -35.15 3.72
C ALA A 167 -1.92 -34.51 4.66
N GLY A 168 -0.65 -34.44 4.23
CA GLY A 168 0.43 -33.74 4.94
C GLY A 168 0.46 -32.21 4.73
N GLY A 169 -0.42 -31.66 3.89
CA GLY A 169 -0.47 -30.23 3.54
C GLY A 169 0.39 -29.83 2.34
N ASP A 170 1.08 -30.78 1.71
CA ASP A 170 1.92 -30.52 0.54
C ASP A 170 1.13 -30.53 -0.77
N TRP A 171 1.51 -29.62 -1.67
CA TRP A 171 1.04 -29.62 -3.05
C TRP A 171 1.88 -30.59 -3.89
N LYS A 172 1.23 -31.58 -4.52
CA LYS A 172 1.87 -32.57 -5.39
C LYS A 172 1.30 -32.51 -6.81
N PRO A 173 2.12 -32.71 -7.86
CA PRO A 173 1.63 -32.78 -9.23
C PRO A 173 0.51 -33.82 -9.37
N TYR A 174 -0.51 -33.51 -10.17
CA TYR A 174 -1.65 -34.37 -10.42
C TYR A 174 -1.77 -34.70 -11.90
N ASP A 175 -1.61 -35.97 -12.26
CA ASP A 175 -2.00 -36.49 -13.56
C ASP A 175 -3.46 -36.92 -13.51
N ARG A 176 -4.30 -36.22 -14.27
CA ARG A 176 -5.75 -36.46 -14.35
C ARG A 176 -6.12 -37.76 -15.04
N THR A 177 -5.19 -38.36 -15.79
CA THR A 177 -5.38 -39.65 -16.45
C THR A 177 -5.03 -40.83 -15.53
N ALA A 178 -4.32 -40.56 -14.43
CA ALA A 178 -3.94 -41.56 -13.44
C ALA A 178 -5.05 -41.79 -12.39
N PRO A 179 -5.05 -42.95 -11.69
CA PRO A 179 -5.95 -43.18 -10.57
C PRO A 179 -5.81 -42.11 -9.49
N ARG A 180 -6.92 -41.79 -8.82
CA ARG A 180 -6.94 -40.84 -7.69
C ARG A 180 -5.89 -41.23 -6.62
N PRO A 181 -4.94 -40.36 -6.28
CA PRO A 181 -3.97 -40.60 -5.21
C PRO A 181 -4.65 -40.90 -3.86
N PRO A 182 -4.16 -41.89 -3.10
CA PRO A 182 -4.78 -42.28 -1.83
C PRO A 182 -4.64 -41.21 -0.73
N ASP A 183 -3.59 -40.39 -0.78
CA ASP A 183 -3.33 -39.31 0.18
C ASP A 183 -3.96 -37.96 -0.23
N MET A 184 -4.73 -37.91 -1.32
CA MET A 184 -5.43 -36.70 -1.75
C MET A 184 -6.55 -36.33 -0.77
N THR A 185 -6.50 -35.08 -0.29
CA THR A 185 -7.52 -34.50 0.58
C THR A 185 -8.76 -34.05 -0.18
N ARG A 186 -9.81 -33.71 0.57
CA ARG A 186 -11.04 -33.11 0.08
C ARG A 186 -11.30 -31.80 0.81
N THR A 187 -12.01 -30.89 0.16
CA THR A 187 -12.59 -29.71 0.82
C THR A 187 -13.66 -30.16 1.83
N ALA A 188 -14.08 -29.25 2.70
CA ALA A 188 -15.19 -29.50 3.62
C ALA A 188 -16.52 -29.81 2.89
N THR A 189 -16.66 -29.37 1.64
CA THR A 189 -17.82 -29.66 0.77
C THR A 189 -17.71 -31.00 0.04
N GLY A 190 -16.66 -31.79 0.29
CA GLY A 190 -16.46 -33.13 -0.26
C GLY A 190 -15.83 -33.17 -1.65
N VAL A 191 -15.37 -32.04 -2.17
CA VAL A 191 -14.71 -31.92 -3.48
C VAL A 191 -13.25 -32.33 -3.35
N ASP A 192 -12.73 -33.15 -4.28
CA ASP A 192 -11.30 -33.47 -4.33
C ASP A 192 -10.46 -32.20 -4.47
N PHE A 193 -9.43 -32.05 -3.62
CA PHE A 193 -8.65 -30.82 -3.52
C PHE A 193 -7.60 -30.75 -4.62
N VAL A 194 -8.08 -30.65 -5.87
CA VAL A 194 -7.27 -30.52 -7.09
C VAL A 194 -7.42 -29.10 -7.61
N ILE A 195 -6.29 -28.43 -7.84
CA ILE A 195 -6.24 -27.12 -8.46
C ILE A 195 -5.72 -27.21 -9.90
N ARG A 196 -6.30 -26.40 -10.79
CA ARG A 196 -5.63 -25.90 -11.97
C ARG A 196 -4.75 -24.72 -11.54
N TRP A 197 -3.46 -24.78 -11.84
CA TRP A 197 -2.50 -23.72 -11.51
C TRP A 197 -1.85 -23.17 -12.78
N GLU A 198 -2.17 -21.92 -13.09
CA GLU A 198 -1.63 -21.17 -14.22
C GLU A 198 -0.55 -20.20 -13.74
N ARG A 199 0.57 -20.12 -14.46
CA ARG A 199 1.69 -19.23 -14.15
C ARG A 199 2.31 -18.68 -15.43
N GLY A 200 2.83 -17.47 -15.40
CA GLY A 200 3.54 -16.85 -16.52
C GLY A 200 4.06 -15.47 -16.14
N THR A 201 4.46 -14.66 -17.13
CA THR A 201 4.88 -13.27 -16.88
C THR A 201 3.82 -12.28 -17.37
N ILE A 202 3.49 -11.29 -16.53
CA ILE A 202 2.67 -10.12 -16.84
C ILE A 202 3.39 -8.89 -16.25
N ASN A 203 3.52 -7.83 -17.05
CA ASN A 203 4.21 -6.60 -16.64
C ASN A 203 5.63 -6.84 -16.10
N ARG A 204 6.37 -7.77 -16.71
CA ARG A 204 7.69 -8.26 -16.29
C ARG A 204 7.72 -9.05 -14.97
N PHE A 205 6.59 -9.17 -14.27
CA PHE A 205 6.44 -9.92 -13.02
C PHE A 205 5.81 -11.29 -13.25
N ILE A 206 6.16 -12.24 -12.38
CA ILE A 206 5.57 -13.58 -12.44
C ILE A 206 4.20 -13.52 -11.77
N TYR A 207 3.15 -13.96 -12.47
CA TYR A 207 1.81 -14.09 -11.93
C TYR A 207 1.43 -15.56 -11.74
N THR A 208 0.47 -15.80 -10.86
CA THR A 208 -0.16 -17.10 -10.69
C THR A 208 -1.66 -16.96 -10.52
N ILE A 209 -2.42 -17.91 -11.09
CA ILE A 209 -3.84 -18.08 -10.86
C ILE A 209 -4.09 -19.53 -10.44
N ALA A 210 -4.76 -19.75 -9.30
CA ALA A 210 -5.13 -21.06 -8.81
C ALA A 210 -6.65 -21.18 -8.65
N VAL A 211 -7.24 -22.25 -9.19
CA VAL A 211 -8.69 -22.51 -9.15
C VAL A 211 -8.93 -23.99 -8.87
N LEU A 212 -9.90 -24.32 -8.00
CA LEU A 212 -10.33 -25.72 -7.82
C LEU A 212 -10.98 -26.26 -9.10
N ASP A 213 -10.44 -27.36 -9.61
CA ASP A 213 -10.82 -27.93 -10.90
C ASP A 213 -10.61 -29.46 -10.97
N PRO A 214 -11.26 -30.25 -10.10
CA PRO A 214 -11.10 -31.71 -10.05
C PRO A 214 -11.63 -32.43 -11.30
N ALA A 215 -12.70 -31.93 -11.93
CA ALA A 215 -13.16 -32.50 -13.20
C ALA A 215 -12.31 -32.00 -14.37
N GLY A 216 -11.58 -30.91 -14.15
CA GLY A 216 -10.59 -30.34 -15.03
C GLY A 216 -11.17 -29.75 -16.31
N THR A 217 -12.24 -28.98 -16.13
CA THR A 217 -12.92 -28.19 -17.16
C THR A 217 -12.44 -26.74 -17.14
N GLY A 218 -11.43 -26.41 -16.33
CA GLY A 218 -10.91 -25.06 -16.09
C GLY A 218 -11.48 -24.41 -14.83
N THR A 219 -12.73 -24.69 -14.49
CA THR A 219 -13.51 -23.99 -13.46
C THR A 219 -14.51 -24.91 -12.72
N SER A 220 -14.32 -26.24 -12.76
CA SER A 220 -15.38 -27.20 -12.39
C SER A 220 -15.91 -27.10 -10.96
N ALA A 221 -15.13 -26.52 -10.04
CA ALA A 221 -15.49 -26.33 -8.64
C ALA A 221 -15.27 -24.89 -8.15
N TRP A 222 -15.21 -23.94 -9.08
CA TRP A 222 -15.10 -22.51 -8.75
C TRP A 222 -16.45 -21.95 -8.30
N ASN A 223 -16.50 -21.30 -7.14
CA ASN A 223 -17.70 -20.67 -6.59
C ASN A 223 -18.00 -19.28 -7.19
N ARG A 224 -17.29 -18.91 -8.26
CA ARG A 224 -17.36 -17.62 -8.94
C ARG A 224 -16.85 -16.41 -8.16
N LYS A 225 -16.10 -16.62 -7.09
CA LYS A 225 -15.52 -15.55 -6.28
C LYS A 225 -14.01 -15.54 -6.43
N LEU A 226 -13.41 -14.35 -6.39
CA LEU A 226 -11.97 -14.17 -6.53
C LEU A 226 -11.38 -13.56 -5.27
N ILE A 227 -10.29 -14.15 -4.77
CA ILE A 227 -9.38 -13.47 -3.84
C ILE A 227 -8.21 -12.97 -4.68
N TYR A 228 -7.99 -11.65 -4.68
CA TYR A 228 -6.70 -11.11 -5.08
C TYR A 228 -5.83 -11.04 -3.83
N HIS A 229 -4.82 -11.92 -3.76
CA HIS A 229 -3.91 -11.95 -2.62
C HIS A 229 -2.73 -11.01 -2.87
N PHE A 230 -2.56 -10.02 -2.00
CA PHE A 230 -1.48 -9.04 -2.03
C PHE A 230 -0.40 -9.42 -1.01
N GLY A 231 0.85 -9.44 -1.46
CA GLY A 231 1.99 -9.82 -0.62
C GLY A 231 2.62 -8.61 0.08
N GLY A 232 3.10 -8.82 1.31
CA GLY A 232 3.69 -7.78 2.17
C GLY A 232 5.22 -7.60 2.03
N GLY A 233 5.77 -6.82 2.97
CA GLY A 233 7.20 -6.43 3.07
C GLY A 233 7.54 -5.12 2.33
N VAL A 234 8.82 -4.79 2.22
CA VAL A 234 9.31 -3.56 1.58
C VAL A 234 10.60 -3.85 0.80
N ALA A 235 10.69 -3.40 -0.45
CA ALA A 235 11.89 -3.47 -1.28
C ALA A 235 11.90 -2.34 -2.34
N ILE A 236 13.04 -2.17 -3.02
CA ILE A 236 13.31 -1.06 -3.95
C ILE A 236 13.46 -1.58 -5.39
N GLY A 237 12.54 -2.45 -5.82
CA GLY A 237 12.35 -2.85 -7.21
C GLY A 237 13.55 -3.44 -7.93
N HIS A 238 13.57 -3.24 -9.26
CA HIS A 238 14.60 -3.77 -10.16
C HIS A 238 14.73 -5.30 -10.20
N TYR A 239 13.77 -6.05 -9.65
CA TYR A 239 13.82 -7.52 -9.64
C TYR A 239 12.46 -8.14 -9.95
N GLN A 240 12.45 -9.24 -10.69
CA GLN A 240 11.21 -9.96 -11.05
C GLN A 240 10.52 -10.65 -9.86
N GLY A 241 11.23 -10.92 -8.76
CA GLY A 241 10.66 -11.38 -7.49
C GLY A 241 10.70 -12.90 -7.27
N SER A 242 10.03 -13.35 -6.20
CA SER A 242 10.03 -14.75 -5.76
C SER A 242 8.66 -15.18 -5.21
N ASN A 243 8.33 -16.46 -5.36
CA ASN A 243 7.04 -17.01 -4.96
C ASN A 243 6.81 -16.93 -3.45
N ASN A 244 5.56 -16.70 -3.04
CA ASN A 244 5.06 -17.08 -1.72
C ASN A 244 3.97 -18.15 -1.91
N ARG A 245 4.28 -19.39 -1.50
CA ARG A 245 3.37 -20.54 -1.71
C ARG A 245 2.07 -20.43 -0.90
N GLY A 246 2.14 -19.84 0.29
CA GLY A 246 0.97 -19.66 1.16
C GLY A 246 -0.01 -18.62 0.61
N GLU A 247 0.51 -17.58 -0.05
CA GLU A 247 -0.30 -16.52 -0.68
C GLU A 247 -0.84 -16.95 -2.05
N SER A 248 0.03 -17.45 -2.94
CA SER A 248 -0.32 -17.82 -4.33
C SER A 248 -1.28 -19.00 -4.44
N ARG A 249 -1.36 -19.84 -3.39
CA ARG A 249 -2.26 -21.00 -3.29
C ARG A 249 -2.93 -21.04 -1.92
N TYR A 250 -3.48 -19.89 -1.49
CA TYR A 250 -4.14 -19.74 -0.19
C TYR A 250 -5.20 -20.81 0.05
N VAL A 251 -4.84 -21.81 0.87
CA VAL A 251 -5.58 -23.07 1.02
C VAL A 251 -6.98 -22.84 1.58
N HIS A 252 -7.13 -21.94 2.55
CA HIS A 252 -8.45 -21.67 3.12
C HIS A 252 -9.40 -21.10 2.06
N GLY A 253 -8.97 -20.09 1.29
CA GLY A 253 -9.76 -19.52 0.19
C GLY A 253 -10.14 -20.57 -0.87
N LEU A 254 -9.16 -21.35 -1.33
CA LEU A 254 -9.39 -22.45 -2.27
C LEU A 254 -10.40 -23.46 -1.70
N SER A 255 -10.30 -23.83 -0.41
CA SER A 255 -11.21 -24.78 0.22
C SER A 255 -12.67 -24.33 0.24
N GLN A 256 -12.90 -23.02 0.19
CA GLN A 256 -14.24 -22.40 0.10
C GLN A 256 -14.72 -22.23 -1.35
N GLY A 257 -13.89 -22.62 -2.34
CA GLY A 257 -14.18 -22.54 -3.76
C GLY A 257 -13.73 -21.25 -4.45
N TYR A 258 -13.05 -20.34 -3.75
CA TYR A 258 -12.52 -19.12 -4.36
C TYR A 258 -11.40 -19.44 -5.34
N ALA A 259 -11.32 -18.66 -6.42
CA ALA A 259 -10.08 -18.54 -7.19
C ALA A 259 -9.10 -17.64 -6.45
N ILE A 260 -7.80 -17.87 -6.63
CA ILE A 260 -6.72 -17.04 -6.09
C ILE A 260 -5.93 -16.43 -7.25
N ALA A 261 -5.84 -15.10 -7.29
CA ALA A 261 -4.91 -14.36 -8.14
C ALA A 261 -3.79 -13.77 -7.30
N TRP A 262 -2.55 -13.84 -7.79
CA TRP A 262 -1.35 -13.35 -7.10
C TRP A 262 -0.25 -13.03 -8.10
N SER A 263 0.63 -12.07 -7.79
CA SER A 263 1.82 -11.76 -8.59
C SER A 263 2.96 -11.25 -7.73
N THR A 264 4.20 -11.50 -8.18
CA THR A 264 5.41 -10.89 -7.59
C THR A 264 5.41 -9.36 -7.71
N GLY A 265 4.71 -8.79 -8.70
CA GLY A 265 4.51 -7.34 -8.86
C GLY A 265 3.41 -6.75 -7.97
N THR A 266 2.69 -7.60 -7.23
CA THR A 266 1.73 -7.20 -6.19
C THR A 266 2.20 -7.65 -4.80
N LYS A 267 3.52 -7.77 -4.65
CA LYS A 267 4.20 -8.16 -3.43
C LYS A 267 5.22 -7.08 -3.10
N THR A 268 4.99 -6.36 -2.00
CA THR A 268 5.77 -5.15 -1.72
C THR A 268 7.21 -5.41 -1.27
N ASN A 269 7.59 -6.67 -0.99
CA ASN A 269 8.99 -7.07 -0.83
C ASN A 269 9.73 -7.35 -2.16
N THR A 270 9.07 -7.17 -3.30
CA THR A 270 9.72 -7.13 -4.62
C THR A 270 10.04 -5.68 -5.00
N HIS A 271 9.07 -4.78 -4.81
CA HIS A 271 9.18 -3.34 -5.05
C HIS A 271 8.11 -2.59 -4.26
N TYR A 272 8.26 -1.28 -4.05
CA TYR A 272 7.25 -0.45 -3.39
C TYR A 272 6.58 0.57 -4.32
N ASN A 273 6.85 0.50 -5.62
CA ASN A 273 6.13 1.27 -6.63
C ASN A 273 4.68 0.78 -6.79
N LEU A 274 3.75 1.35 -6.01
CA LEU A 274 2.34 0.99 -6.04
C LEU A 274 1.62 1.44 -7.32
N VAL A 275 2.18 2.35 -8.13
CA VAL A 275 1.60 2.64 -9.46
C VAL A 275 1.85 1.46 -10.40
N LEU A 276 3.09 0.95 -10.43
CA LEU A 276 3.45 -0.26 -11.17
C LEU A 276 2.72 -1.51 -10.65
N GLY A 277 2.57 -1.61 -9.32
CA GLY A 277 1.82 -2.71 -8.71
C GLY A 277 0.33 -2.67 -9.03
N GLY A 278 -0.29 -1.49 -9.03
CA GLY A 278 -1.69 -1.31 -9.44
C GLY A 278 -1.93 -1.66 -10.92
N GLU A 279 -0.98 -1.31 -11.80
CA GLU A 279 -0.99 -1.72 -13.20
C GLU A 279 -0.93 -3.25 -13.34
N THR A 280 0.00 -3.88 -12.62
CA THR A 280 0.13 -5.34 -12.60
C THR A 280 -1.14 -6.01 -12.07
N ALA A 281 -1.75 -5.47 -11.01
CA ALA A 281 -3.00 -5.99 -10.45
C ALA A 281 -4.15 -5.97 -11.46
N LEU A 282 -4.29 -4.87 -12.21
CA LEU A 282 -5.28 -4.74 -13.28
C LEU A 282 -5.03 -5.76 -14.40
N MET A 283 -3.78 -5.95 -14.83
CA MET A 283 -3.45 -6.90 -15.89
C MET A 283 -3.67 -8.36 -15.45
N VAL A 284 -3.34 -8.71 -14.20
CA VAL A 284 -3.58 -10.05 -13.66
C VAL A 284 -5.07 -10.33 -13.51
N LYS A 285 -5.86 -9.36 -13.00
CA LYS A 285 -7.33 -9.51 -12.96
C LYS A 285 -7.92 -9.59 -14.37
N SER A 286 -7.41 -8.81 -15.33
CA SER A 286 -7.80 -8.89 -16.74
C SER A 286 -7.54 -10.27 -17.33
N ARG A 287 -6.36 -10.86 -17.07
CA ARG A 287 -6.03 -12.24 -17.47
C ARG A 287 -6.99 -13.26 -16.85
N PHE A 288 -7.28 -13.12 -15.55
CA PHE A 288 -8.25 -13.96 -14.86
C PHE A 288 -9.63 -13.89 -15.53
N VAL A 289 -10.19 -12.69 -15.68
CA VAL A 289 -11.53 -12.51 -16.25
C VAL A 289 -11.59 -13.00 -17.70
N THR A 290 -10.54 -12.74 -18.49
CA THR A 290 -10.46 -13.18 -19.88
C THR A 290 -10.51 -14.70 -19.99
N GLU A 291 -9.71 -15.41 -19.21
CA GLU A 291 -9.55 -16.86 -19.34
C GLU A 291 -10.60 -17.67 -18.55
N TYR A 292 -10.99 -17.22 -17.36
CA TYR A 292 -11.83 -18.00 -16.44
C TYR A 292 -13.28 -17.48 -16.39
N GLY A 293 -13.50 -16.18 -16.57
CA GLY A 293 -14.82 -15.54 -16.50
C GLY A 293 -14.90 -14.44 -15.45
N ASP A 294 -15.95 -13.64 -15.53
CA ASP A 294 -16.22 -12.52 -14.62
C ASP A 294 -16.62 -13.03 -13.22
N PRO A 295 -15.91 -12.68 -12.15
CA PRO A 295 -16.28 -13.08 -10.79
C PRO A 295 -17.52 -12.31 -10.30
N LEU A 296 -18.30 -12.91 -9.41
CA LEU A 296 -19.40 -12.22 -8.71
C LEU A 296 -18.89 -11.02 -7.91
N TYR A 297 -17.69 -11.18 -7.33
CA TYR A 297 -16.93 -10.12 -6.69
C TYR A 297 -15.46 -10.54 -6.51
N THR A 298 -14.59 -9.55 -6.32
CA THR A 298 -13.19 -9.70 -5.96
C THR A 298 -12.93 -9.13 -4.57
N VAL A 299 -12.41 -9.96 -3.65
CA VAL A 299 -11.95 -9.50 -2.33
C VAL A 299 -10.43 -9.38 -2.32
N GLY A 300 -9.93 -8.25 -1.84
CA GLY A 300 -8.51 -8.07 -1.52
C GLY A 300 -8.17 -8.74 -0.20
N LEU A 301 -7.04 -9.43 -0.13
CA LEU A 301 -6.53 -10.03 1.11
C LEU A 301 -5.01 -9.88 1.17
N GLY A 302 -4.47 -9.50 2.32
CA GLY A 302 -3.02 -9.37 2.48
C GLY A 302 -2.64 -8.54 3.69
N GLY A 303 -1.43 -8.79 4.21
CA GLY A 303 -0.89 -8.14 5.40
C GLY A 303 0.24 -7.15 5.13
N SER A 304 0.47 -6.22 6.04
CA SER A 304 1.57 -5.24 5.97
C SER A 304 1.45 -4.40 4.68
N GLY A 305 2.48 -4.39 3.82
CA GLY A 305 2.39 -3.78 2.48
C GLY A 305 1.29 -4.39 1.58
N GLY A 306 0.89 -5.64 1.79
CA GLY A 306 -0.30 -6.23 1.15
C GLY A 306 -1.62 -5.64 1.64
N GLY A 307 -1.66 -5.14 2.88
CA GLY A 307 -2.81 -4.38 3.41
C GLY A 307 -2.88 -2.98 2.81
N ILE A 308 -1.73 -2.31 2.68
CA ILE A 308 -1.61 -0.98 2.08
C ILE A 308 -2.11 -0.96 0.63
N GLN A 309 -1.69 -1.96 -0.15
CA GLN A 309 -2.12 -2.11 -1.54
C GLN A 309 -3.63 -2.06 -1.69
N GLN A 310 -4.40 -2.65 -0.76
CA GLN A 310 -5.86 -2.68 -0.85
C GLN A 310 -6.49 -1.29 -0.71
N TYR A 311 -6.00 -0.46 0.20
CA TYR A 311 -6.48 0.93 0.35
C TYR A 311 -6.12 1.78 -0.86
N VAL A 312 -4.85 1.74 -1.28
CA VAL A 312 -4.34 2.53 -2.41
C VAL A 312 -5.00 2.10 -3.73
N TYR A 313 -5.15 0.80 -3.98
CA TYR A 313 -5.73 0.29 -5.21
C TYR A 313 -7.24 0.46 -5.27
N ALA A 314 -7.97 0.29 -4.16
CA ALA A 314 -9.40 0.59 -4.14
C ALA A 314 -9.68 2.08 -4.43
N GLN A 315 -8.79 2.97 -3.98
CA GLN A 315 -8.85 4.39 -4.31
C GLN A 315 -8.55 4.68 -5.78
N ASN A 316 -7.48 4.11 -6.32
CA ASN A 316 -6.94 4.51 -7.62
C ASN A 316 -7.55 3.71 -8.79
N HIS A 317 -8.08 2.51 -8.52
CA HIS A 317 -8.57 1.58 -9.53
C HIS A 317 -9.97 1.04 -9.16
N PRO A 318 -11.02 1.88 -9.17
CA PRO A 318 -12.39 1.43 -8.95
C PRO A 318 -12.76 0.23 -9.85
N GLY A 319 -13.36 -0.81 -9.25
CA GLY A 319 -13.68 -2.07 -9.94
C GLY A 319 -12.57 -3.12 -9.91
N LEU A 320 -11.36 -2.81 -9.40
CA LEU A 320 -10.34 -3.83 -9.13
C LEU A 320 -10.75 -4.71 -7.93
N LEU A 321 -11.23 -4.09 -6.86
CA LEU A 321 -11.70 -4.76 -5.64
C LEU A 321 -13.14 -4.35 -5.34
N ASP A 322 -13.94 -5.30 -4.86
CA ASP A 322 -15.32 -5.08 -4.40
C ASP A 322 -15.40 -5.08 -2.87
N GLY A 323 -14.42 -5.69 -2.18
CA GLY A 323 -14.23 -5.62 -0.73
C GLY A 323 -12.76 -5.85 -0.36
N ALA A 324 -12.35 -5.46 0.84
CA ALA A 324 -10.97 -5.54 1.29
C ALA A 324 -10.83 -6.08 2.72
N ILE A 325 -9.83 -6.92 2.94
CA ILE A 325 -9.41 -7.43 4.26
C ILE A 325 -7.93 -7.08 4.44
N PRO A 326 -7.60 -5.80 4.66
CA PRO A 326 -6.23 -5.38 4.91
C PRO A 326 -5.82 -5.80 6.31
N GLN A 327 -4.67 -6.46 6.41
CA GLN A 327 -4.15 -6.96 7.68
C GLN A 327 -2.91 -6.16 8.09
N TYR A 328 -2.78 -5.80 9.37
CA TYR A 328 -1.62 -5.02 9.85
C TYR A 328 -1.33 -3.80 8.95
N SER A 329 -2.39 -3.13 8.52
CA SER A 329 -2.33 -2.15 7.44
C SER A 329 -1.74 -0.82 7.91
N TYR A 330 -1.29 -0.03 6.93
CA TYR A 330 -1.11 1.41 7.03
C TYR A 330 -2.02 2.08 5.99
N PRO A 331 -2.33 3.38 6.13
CA PRO A 331 -3.04 4.11 5.07
C PRO A 331 -2.30 4.03 3.72
N ASP A 332 -1.00 4.32 3.75
CA ASP A 332 -0.01 4.19 2.66
C ASP A 332 1.39 4.12 3.31
N MET A 333 2.47 3.84 2.56
CA MET A 333 3.85 3.96 3.09
C MET A 333 4.48 5.32 2.86
N VAL A 334 4.06 6.03 1.82
CA VAL A 334 4.74 7.26 1.40
C VAL A 334 4.67 8.33 2.48
N THR A 335 3.64 8.30 3.33
CA THR A 335 3.51 9.13 4.54
C THR A 335 4.14 8.52 5.78
N GLN A 336 4.34 7.20 5.85
CA GLN A 336 5.06 6.53 6.96
C GLN A 336 6.54 6.91 6.98
N THR A 337 7.15 7.03 5.79
CA THR A 337 8.56 7.46 5.67
C THR A 337 8.86 8.78 6.38
N ILE A 338 7.85 9.63 6.61
CA ILE A 338 7.99 10.94 7.27
C ILE A 338 8.52 10.78 8.69
N HIS A 339 7.79 10.06 9.56
CA HIS A 339 8.19 9.91 10.96
C HIS A 339 9.23 8.80 11.15
N VAL A 340 9.22 7.76 10.30
CA VAL A 340 10.25 6.72 10.30
C VAL A 340 11.64 7.32 10.00
N GLY A 341 11.72 8.28 9.08
CA GLY A 341 12.97 8.99 8.80
C GLY A 341 13.47 9.85 9.97
N ASP A 342 12.67 10.10 11.01
CA ASP A 342 13.12 10.77 12.23
C ASP A 342 13.76 9.81 13.24
N CYS A 343 13.42 8.51 13.20
CA CYS A 343 13.81 7.53 14.22
C CYS A 343 15.31 7.53 14.49
N GLU A 344 16.13 7.31 13.46
CA GLU A 344 17.59 7.20 13.66
C GLU A 344 18.27 8.53 14.03
N LEU A 345 17.64 9.66 13.71
CA LEU A 345 18.11 10.98 14.12
C LEU A 345 17.89 11.18 15.63
N LEU A 346 16.72 10.78 16.14
CA LEU A 346 16.35 10.88 17.55
C LEU A 346 17.10 9.84 18.40
N GLU A 347 17.14 8.59 17.95
CA GLU A 347 17.88 7.48 18.55
C GLU A 347 19.36 7.82 18.76
N ARG A 348 20.02 8.37 17.72
CA ARG A 348 21.42 8.80 17.81
C ARG A 348 21.62 9.86 18.89
N TRP A 349 20.71 10.82 18.99
CA TRP A 349 20.81 11.89 20.00
C TRP A 349 20.63 11.32 21.42
N MET A 350 19.60 10.50 21.64
CA MET A 350 19.32 9.89 22.95
C MET A 350 20.46 8.96 23.39
N ASP A 351 20.96 8.10 22.50
CA ASP A 351 22.11 7.23 22.79
C ASP A 351 23.39 8.04 23.04
N GLY A 352 23.51 9.23 22.44
CA GLY A 352 24.59 10.17 22.72
C GLY A 352 24.51 10.73 24.14
N GLN A 353 23.31 11.05 24.63
CA GLN A 353 23.10 11.51 26.00
C GLN A 353 23.50 10.42 27.02
N VAL A 354 23.10 9.16 26.77
CA VAL A 354 23.46 8.03 27.65
C VAL A 354 24.96 7.76 27.64
N ARG A 355 25.64 7.96 26.50
CA ARG A 355 27.10 7.83 26.42
C ARG A 355 27.86 8.93 27.15
N ALA A 356 27.35 10.15 27.11
CA ALA A 356 27.94 11.26 27.84
C ALA A 356 27.70 11.14 29.36
N ASP A 357 26.51 10.67 29.75
CA ASP A 357 26.12 10.44 31.14
C ASP A 357 25.24 9.17 31.23
N PRO A 358 25.77 8.06 31.76
CA PRO A 358 25.02 6.82 31.95
C PRO A 358 23.79 6.96 32.87
N SER A 359 23.73 8.02 33.69
CA SER A 359 22.59 8.34 34.55
C SER A 359 21.51 9.19 33.87
N SER A 360 21.75 9.59 32.62
CA SER A 360 20.78 10.31 31.79
C SER A 360 19.43 9.59 31.77
N LYS A 361 18.34 10.36 31.83
CA LYS A 361 16.98 9.81 31.81
C LYS A 361 16.68 8.97 30.56
N TRP A 362 17.41 9.20 29.46
CA TRP A 362 17.29 8.46 28.21
C TRP A 362 17.82 7.02 28.30
N ALA A 363 18.48 6.65 29.40
CA ALA A 363 18.82 5.27 29.73
C ALA A 363 17.59 4.42 30.09
N ALA A 364 16.47 5.04 30.49
CA ALA A 364 15.17 4.39 30.57
C ALA A 364 14.52 4.43 29.18
N TRP A 365 14.31 3.26 28.58
CA TRP A 365 13.77 3.11 27.23
C TRP A 365 12.35 3.64 27.13
N SER A 366 11.54 3.48 28.18
CA SER A 366 10.18 4.06 28.24
C SER A 366 10.15 5.57 28.05
N ASN A 367 11.23 6.30 28.34
CA ASN A 367 11.30 7.74 28.09
C ASN A 367 11.42 8.08 26.60
N ARG A 368 11.85 7.17 25.72
CA ARG A 368 12.03 7.44 24.28
C ARG A 368 10.72 7.85 23.60
N SER A 369 9.58 7.34 24.06
CA SER A 369 8.25 7.75 23.61
C SER A 369 7.98 9.26 23.79
N LEU A 370 8.71 9.97 24.65
CA LEU A 370 8.60 11.43 24.77
C LEU A 370 9.03 12.18 23.49
N LEU A 371 9.95 11.61 22.72
CA LEU A 371 10.47 12.20 21.48
C LEU A 371 9.97 11.46 20.24
N GLU A 372 10.01 10.13 20.28
CA GLU A 372 9.61 9.28 19.17
C GLU A 372 8.09 9.21 19.02
N GLY A 373 7.33 9.43 20.10
CA GLY A 373 5.90 9.19 20.17
C GLY A 373 5.49 7.71 20.11
N LEU A 374 6.26 6.88 19.40
CA LEU A 374 6.09 5.44 19.24
C LEU A 374 6.25 4.69 20.57
N ALA A 375 5.87 3.41 20.56
CA ALA A 375 6.02 2.54 21.72
C ALA A 375 7.49 2.32 22.09
N ALA A 376 7.78 2.26 23.39
CA ALA A 376 9.08 1.89 23.92
C ALA A 376 8.92 1.11 25.23
N SER A 377 9.88 0.22 25.51
CA SER A 377 9.79 -0.70 26.65
C SER A 377 11.14 -0.93 27.29
N ASP A 378 11.16 -0.95 28.62
CA ASP A 378 12.34 -1.30 29.43
C ASP A 378 12.56 -2.81 29.54
N THR A 379 11.68 -3.64 28.97
CA THR A 379 11.72 -5.11 29.16
C THR A 379 11.82 -5.90 27.86
N VAL A 380 11.59 -5.28 26.71
CA VAL A 380 11.76 -5.94 25.40
C VAL A 380 13.23 -5.98 25.02
N THR A 381 13.72 -7.12 24.55
CA THR A 381 15.12 -7.29 24.13
C THR A 381 15.44 -6.46 22.88
N ASN A 382 16.58 -5.79 22.88
CA ASN A 382 17.13 -5.10 21.70
C ASN A 382 18.12 -6.00 20.97
N GLN A 383 17.82 -6.36 19.72
CA GLN A 383 18.69 -7.17 18.86
C GLN A 383 20.06 -6.52 18.55
N TYR A 384 20.16 -5.20 18.65
CA TYR A 384 21.39 -4.43 18.43
C TYR A 384 22.19 -4.19 19.72
N GLN A 385 21.77 -4.76 20.86
CA GLN A 385 22.48 -4.63 22.13
C GLN A 385 23.97 -5.02 22.05
N PRO A 386 24.39 -6.07 21.31
CA PRO A 386 25.81 -6.40 21.16
C PRO A 386 26.67 -5.28 20.54
N LEU A 387 26.05 -4.39 19.74
CA LEU A 387 26.70 -3.24 19.11
C LEU A 387 26.54 -1.94 19.91
N THR A 388 25.71 -1.97 20.97
CA THR A 388 25.38 -0.82 21.81
C THR A 388 25.50 -1.15 23.32
N PRO A 389 26.61 -1.74 23.80
CA PRO A 389 26.71 -2.29 25.15
C PRO A 389 26.62 -1.27 26.28
N TRP A 390 26.73 0.03 25.99
CA TRP A 390 26.54 1.12 26.95
C TRP A 390 25.06 1.44 27.23
N LEU A 391 24.13 0.91 26.43
CA LEU A 391 22.69 1.06 26.67
C LEU A 391 22.22 0.03 27.70
N ARG A 392 21.22 0.41 28.50
CA ARG A 392 20.58 -0.47 29.47
C ARG A 392 19.91 -1.64 28.75
N ALA A 393 20.10 -2.85 29.28
CA ALA A 393 19.46 -4.07 28.80
C ALA A 393 18.75 -4.82 29.95
N PRO A 394 17.57 -5.44 29.72
CA PRO A 394 16.78 -5.35 28.48
C PRO A 394 16.21 -3.93 28.28
N GLY A 395 15.66 -3.70 27.09
CA GLY A 395 14.96 -2.49 26.70
C GLY A 395 15.17 -2.14 25.24
N SER A 396 14.13 -1.60 24.58
CA SER A 396 14.11 -1.24 23.16
C SER A 396 12.98 -0.23 22.86
N SER A 397 12.93 0.29 21.64
CA SER A 397 11.83 1.09 21.09
C SER A 397 11.31 0.51 19.78
N GLU A 398 10.13 0.92 19.34
CA GLU A 398 9.61 0.56 18.01
C GLU A 398 10.52 1.11 16.90
N CYS A 399 11.14 2.28 17.09
CA CYS A 399 12.15 2.80 16.16
C CYS A 399 13.28 1.79 15.95
N VAL A 400 13.77 1.17 17.04
CA VAL A 400 14.85 0.16 16.98
C VAL A 400 14.36 -1.19 16.46
N ASN A 401 13.26 -1.70 17.00
CA ASN A 401 12.83 -3.08 16.75
C ASN A 401 12.05 -3.22 15.44
N GLY A 402 11.20 -2.25 15.13
CA GLY A 402 10.33 -2.24 13.95
C GLY A 402 10.96 -1.54 12.75
N TRP A 403 11.68 -0.43 12.93
CA TRP A 403 12.02 0.48 11.82
C TRP A 403 13.51 0.53 11.43
N ARG A 404 14.43 0.18 12.32
CA ARG A 404 15.88 0.23 12.03
C ARG A 404 16.23 -0.62 10.82
N GLY A 405 16.97 -0.01 9.88
CA GLY A 405 17.30 -0.60 8.58
C GLY A 405 16.36 -0.22 7.43
N LEU A 406 15.12 0.23 7.72
CA LEU A 406 14.23 0.73 6.68
C LEU A 406 14.55 2.17 6.25
N SER A 407 15.13 2.98 7.15
CA SER A 407 15.64 4.32 6.80
C SER A 407 16.72 4.24 5.72
N PRO A 408 17.83 3.48 5.86
CA PRO A 408 18.78 3.37 4.76
C PRO A 408 18.18 2.69 3.52
N LEU A 409 17.25 1.74 3.65
CA LEU A 409 16.55 1.13 2.51
C LEU A 409 15.79 2.15 1.67
N ALA A 410 15.08 3.08 2.31
CA ALA A 410 14.27 4.07 1.60
C ALA A 410 15.10 5.27 1.11
N LEU A 411 16.11 5.67 1.90
CA LEU A 411 16.80 6.96 1.77
C LEU A 411 18.15 6.88 1.06
N ASN A 412 18.89 5.78 1.21
CA ASN A 412 20.27 5.70 0.75
C ASN A 412 20.35 5.03 -0.64
N PRO A 413 20.71 5.77 -1.70
CA PRO A 413 20.76 5.23 -3.06
C PRO A 413 21.79 4.11 -3.25
N LYS A 414 22.67 3.87 -2.28
CA LYS A 414 23.73 2.85 -2.35
C LYS A 414 23.39 1.57 -1.58
N PHE A 415 22.32 1.53 -0.79
CA PHE A 415 22.11 0.46 0.19
C PHE A 415 21.34 -0.77 -0.34
N GLY A 416 20.61 -0.66 -1.46
CA GLY A 416 19.81 -1.77 -1.98
C GLY A 416 20.60 -2.84 -2.72
N THR A 417 19.94 -3.97 -2.97
CA THR A 417 20.47 -5.12 -3.70
C THR A 417 19.33 -5.98 -4.26
N ALA A 418 19.66 -6.84 -5.22
CA ALA A 418 18.76 -7.87 -5.75
C ALA A 418 19.48 -9.22 -5.84
N PRO A 419 18.76 -10.36 -5.75
CA PRO A 419 19.37 -11.68 -5.83
C PRO A 419 20.11 -11.92 -7.15
N GLY A 420 21.37 -12.34 -7.07
CA GLY A 420 22.15 -12.81 -8.22
C GLY A 420 22.82 -11.72 -9.07
N ILE A 421 22.84 -10.46 -8.59
CA ILE A 421 23.50 -9.36 -9.31
C ILE A 421 24.99 -9.23 -8.93
N THR A 422 25.78 -8.62 -9.82
CA THR A 422 27.18 -8.26 -9.54
C THR A 422 27.28 -6.93 -8.78
N PRO A 423 28.42 -6.62 -8.13
CA PRO A 423 28.65 -5.32 -7.52
C PRO A 423 28.49 -4.14 -8.49
N GLU A 424 28.89 -4.31 -9.75
CA GLU A 424 28.75 -3.27 -10.79
C GLU A 424 27.27 -3.02 -11.12
N GLN A 425 26.47 -4.09 -11.23
CA GLN A 425 25.03 -3.99 -11.45
C GLN A 425 24.33 -3.35 -10.24
N GLN A 426 24.72 -3.70 -9.02
CA GLN A 426 24.23 -3.06 -7.81
C GLN A 426 24.54 -1.57 -7.81
N ALA A 427 25.78 -1.18 -8.17
CA ALA A 427 26.22 0.20 -8.18
C ALA A 427 25.58 1.06 -9.29
N ALA A 428 25.03 0.44 -10.34
CA ALA A 428 24.35 1.14 -11.43
C ALA A 428 22.93 1.62 -11.06
N VAL A 429 22.33 1.06 -10.00
CA VAL A 429 20.96 1.36 -9.58
C VAL A 429 20.96 2.37 -8.43
N GLU A 430 20.10 3.39 -8.53
CA GLU A 430 19.78 4.30 -7.43
C GLU A 430 18.73 3.62 -6.52
N TRP A 431 19.17 2.99 -5.43
CA TRP A 431 18.31 2.22 -4.54
C TRP A 431 17.55 3.07 -3.52
N THR A 432 16.68 3.96 -4.00
CA THR A 432 15.73 4.69 -3.13
C THR A 432 14.29 4.42 -3.53
N HIS A 433 13.35 4.59 -2.59
CA HIS A 433 11.91 4.53 -2.90
C HIS A 433 11.53 5.55 -3.99
N TRP A 434 12.16 6.72 -3.97
CA TRP A 434 11.89 7.76 -4.95
C TRP A 434 12.36 7.38 -6.35
N ASN A 435 13.45 6.63 -6.47
CA ASN A 435 13.87 6.10 -7.76
C ASN A 435 12.99 4.93 -8.23
N ASP A 436 12.55 4.05 -7.32
CA ASP A 436 11.63 2.94 -7.65
C ASP A 436 10.34 3.47 -8.30
N ALA A 437 9.84 4.63 -7.84
CA ALA A 437 8.71 5.35 -8.42
C ALA A 437 9.10 6.68 -9.10
N VAL A 438 10.25 6.72 -9.80
CA VAL A 438 10.77 7.96 -10.43
C VAL A 438 9.82 8.57 -11.47
N ASN A 439 9.00 7.75 -12.13
CA ASN A 439 7.97 8.22 -13.06
C ASN A 439 6.91 9.09 -12.37
N VAL A 440 6.75 8.96 -11.05
CA VAL A 440 5.89 9.82 -10.23
C VAL A 440 6.65 11.03 -9.74
N TYR A 441 7.77 10.84 -9.03
CA TYR A 441 8.46 11.94 -8.34
C TYR A 441 9.30 12.83 -9.25
N GLY A 442 9.72 12.30 -10.40
CA GLY A 442 10.67 12.92 -11.31
C GLY A 442 12.07 13.00 -10.73
N ARG A 443 13.00 13.51 -11.54
CA ARG A 443 14.40 13.75 -11.18
C ARG A 443 14.66 15.23 -10.91
N ASP A 444 15.55 15.53 -9.98
CA ASP A 444 16.08 16.88 -9.82
C ASP A 444 16.99 17.22 -11.02
N PRO A 445 16.71 18.28 -11.80
CA PRO A 445 17.53 18.62 -12.97
C PRO A 445 18.97 19.04 -12.63
N ARG A 446 19.27 19.37 -11.37
CA ARG A 446 20.62 19.78 -10.93
C ARG A 446 21.50 18.59 -10.58
N THR A 447 20.93 17.58 -9.91
CA THR A 447 21.70 16.44 -9.38
C THR A 447 21.51 15.17 -10.20
N GLY A 448 20.39 15.05 -10.94
CA GLY A 448 20.00 13.85 -11.68
C GLY A 448 19.34 12.77 -10.81
N TYR A 449 19.34 12.89 -9.49
CA TYR A 449 18.72 11.92 -8.57
C TYR A 449 17.19 12.08 -8.50
N ALA A 450 16.48 11.05 -8.07
CA ALA A 450 15.05 11.13 -7.85
C ALA A 450 14.71 12.15 -6.75
N ARG A 451 13.61 12.89 -6.93
CA ARG A 451 13.19 13.90 -5.94
C ARG A 451 12.61 13.25 -4.69
N SER A 452 13.15 13.62 -3.54
CA SER A 452 12.66 13.16 -2.24
C SER A 452 11.47 13.97 -1.71
N THR A 453 10.53 13.30 -1.06
CA THR A 453 9.41 13.91 -0.31
C THR A 453 9.73 14.14 1.17
N TRP A 454 10.86 13.64 1.68
CA TRP A 454 11.16 13.71 3.11
C TRP A 454 11.58 15.13 3.51
N ASP A 455 10.91 15.69 4.52
CA ASP A 455 11.14 17.03 5.02
C ASP A 455 11.07 17.03 6.55
N ASN A 456 11.98 17.77 7.19
CA ASN A 456 11.87 18.05 8.63
C ASN A 456 12.14 19.51 9.00
N VAL A 457 12.02 20.43 8.05
CA VAL A 457 12.18 21.86 8.27
C VAL A 457 11.07 22.38 9.18
N GLY A 458 11.43 23.10 10.24
CA GLY A 458 10.47 23.68 11.20
C GLY A 458 9.86 22.70 12.20
N VAL A 459 10.15 21.40 12.11
CA VAL A 459 9.65 20.37 13.04
C VAL A 459 10.34 20.51 14.39
N GLN A 460 9.53 20.58 15.46
CA GLN A 460 9.99 20.78 16.82
C GLN A 460 9.90 19.48 17.62
N TYR A 461 10.95 18.67 17.58
CA TYR A 461 10.99 17.39 18.30
C TYR A 461 10.92 17.63 19.81
N GLY A 462 10.10 16.83 20.50
CA GLY A 462 9.87 16.97 21.96
C GLY A 462 8.96 18.14 22.36
N LEU A 463 8.25 18.80 21.44
CA LEU A 463 7.37 19.94 21.77
C LEU A 463 6.30 19.58 22.82
N LYS A 464 5.65 18.41 22.69
CA LYS A 464 4.70 17.95 23.71
C LYS A 464 5.40 17.72 25.06
N ALA A 465 6.55 17.07 25.06
CA ALA A 465 7.33 16.83 26.29
C ALA A 465 7.73 18.14 26.99
N LEU A 466 8.08 19.18 26.23
CA LEU A 466 8.37 20.52 26.75
C LEU A 466 7.14 21.15 27.40
N ARG A 467 5.99 21.09 26.71
CA ARG A 467 4.71 21.62 27.22
C ARG A 467 4.28 20.91 28.51
N ASP A 468 4.52 19.61 28.57
CA ASP A 468 4.21 18.76 29.71
C ASP A 468 5.29 18.81 30.81
N LYS A 469 6.38 19.57 30.59
CA LYS A 469 7.51 19.76 31.52
C LYS A 469 8.28 18.47 31.83
N THR A 470 8.26 17.49 30.93
CA THR A 470 9.06 16.25 31.04
C THR A 470 10.45 16.40 30.42
N ILE A 471 10.69 17.43 29.62
CA ILE A 471 12.01 17.92 29.21
C ILE A 471 12.15 19.41 29.57
N SER A 472 13.37 19.85 29.85
CA SER A 472 13.63 21.27 30.16
C SER A 472 13.67 22.11 28.87
N PRO A 473 13.49 23.45 28.96
CA PRO A 473 13.78 24.35 27.86
C PRO A 473 15.17 24.19 27.24
N GLU A 474 16.20 24.03 28.08
CA GLU A 474 17.58 23.83 27.63
C GLU A 474 17.73 22.54 26.84
N GLU A 475 17.16 21.44 27.34
CA GLU A 475 17.19 20.14 26.67
C GLU A 475 16.42 20.18 25.34
N PHE A 476 15.28 20.87 25.28
CA PHE A 476 14.53 21.07 24.05
C PHE A 476 15.32 21.83 22.98
N LEU A 477 16.05 22.88 23.38
CA LEU A 477 16.94 23.63 22.49
C LEU A 477 18.15 22.80 22.06
N ALA A 478 18.76 22.05 22.97
CA ALA A 478 19.89 21.17 22.66
C ALA A 478 19.50 20.05 21.69
N LEU A 479 18.34 19.40 21.93
CA LEU A 479 17.76 18.40 21.05
C LEU A 479 17.57 18.94 19.63
N ASN A 480 16.84 20.05 19.49
CA ASN A 480 16.49 20.57 18.17
C ASN A 480 17.66 21.24 17.43
N ALA A 481 18.72 21.63 18.15
CA ALA A 481 19.97 22.05 17.55
C ALA A 481 20.82 20.88 17.05
N ALA A 482 20.84 19.76 17.76
CA ALA A 482 21.67 18.60 17.41
C ALA A 482 21.01 17.70 16.36
N VAL A 483 19.69 17.55 16.40
CA VAL A 483 18.90 16.76 15.45
C VAL A 483 18.70 17.55 14.16
N GLY A 484 19.49 17.19 13.13
CA GLY A 484 19.38 17.72 11.78
C GLY A 484 18.48 16.87 10.88
N GLY A 485 18.88 16.68 9.63
CA GLY A 485 18.25 15.77 8.67
C GLY A 485 19.24 14.79 8.03
N TRP A 486 18.84 14.21 6.90
CA TRP A 486 19.64 13.34 6.05
C TRP A 486 20.43 14.14 5.00
N LYS A 487 21.64 13.66 4.66
CA LYS A 487 22.42 14.20 3.54
C LYS A 487 21.68 14.02 2.22
N PRO A 488 21.87 14.91 1.24
CA PRO A 488 21.27 14.73 -0.07
C PRO A 488 21.83 13.47 -0.76
N PRO A 489 21.07 12.84 -1.68
CA PRO A 489 21.42 11.53 -2.26
C PRO A 489 22.83 11.43 -2.85
N GLN A 490 23.30 12.48 -3.54
CA GLN A 490 24.63 12.50 -4.14
C GLN A 490 25.79 12.43 -3.13
N ASP A 491 25.53 12.82 -1.88
CA ASP A 491 26.52 12.84 -0.80
C ASP A 491 26.42 11.60 0.11
N ASN A 492 25.48 10.68 -0.17
CA ASN A 492 25.36 9.46 0.59
C ASN A 492 26.53 8.51 0.30
N VAL A 493 26.89 7.75 1.32
CA VAL A 493 27.91 6.69 1.27
C VAL A 493 27.28 5.36 1.66
N GLN A 494 27.95 4.26 1.32
CA GLN A 494 27.48 2.93 1.68
C GLN A 494 27.38 2.76 3.20
N GLU A 495 26.34 2.04 3.64
CA GLU A 495 26.14 1.69 5.05
C GLU A 495 27.25 0.77 5.58
N GLY A 496 27.46 0.81 6.90
CA GLY A 496 28.41 -0.05 7.60
C GLY A 496 27.71 -1.21 8.34
N CYS A 497 28.36 -1.71 9.38
CA CYS A 497 27.79 -2.68 10.32
C CYS A 497 26.66 -2.02 11.13
N PRO A 498 25.48 -2.65 11.33
CA PRO A 498 25.14 -4.05 11.07
C PRO A 498 24.56 -4.32 9.69
N PHE A 499 24.28 -3.29 8.90
CA PHE A 499 23.53 -3.42 7.67
C PHE A 499 24.32 -4.13 6.57
N ILE A 500 25.64 -3.98 6.57
CA ILE A 500 26.57 -4.74 5.74
C ILE A 500 27.39 -5.67 6.64
N ALA A 501 27.09 -6.97 6.59
CA ALA A 501 27.71 -7.96 7.49
C ALA A 501 29.24 -8.03 7.37
N THR A 502 29.79 -7.86 6.16
CA THR A 502 31.24 -7.85 5.91
C THR A 502 31.95 -6.63 6.48
N ALA A 503 31.22 -5.58 6.86
CA ALA A 503 31.77 -4.41 7.54
C ALA A 503 31.88 -4.61 9.06
N CYS A 504 31.29 -5.67 9.62
CA CYS A 504 31.35 -5.95 11.05
C CYS A 504 32.66 -6.65 11.45
N PRO A 505 33.23 -6.34 12.63
CA PRO A 505 32.83 -5.29 13.58
C PRO A 505 33.59 -3.96 13.37
N ALA A 506 34.36 -3.81 12.29
CA ALA A 506 35.29 -2.69 12.13
C ALA A 506 34.61 -1.33 11.87
N ASP A 507 33.40 -1.33 11.31
CA ASP A 507 32.71 -0.13 10.86
C ASP A 507 31.28 -0.04 11.41
N ILE A 508 31.15 0.03 12.75
CA ILE A 508 29.85 0.05 13.45
C ILE A 508 29.18 1.42 13.34
N ASP A 509 27.99 1.43 12.75
CA ASP A 509 27.10 2.59 12.63
C ASP A 509 25.63 2.13 12.62
N VAL A 510 25.07 1.88 13.80
CA VAL A 510 23.67 1.40 13.94
C VAL A 510 22.62 2.47 13.60
N TRP A 511 23.01 3.74 13.44
CA TRP A 511 22.10 4.87 13.19
C TRP A 511 22.13 5.36 11.73
N SER A 512 22.99 4.78 10.89
CA SER A 512 23.35 5.37 9.59
C SER A 512 23.85 6.81 9.71
N ALA A 513 24.56 7.13 10.80
CA ALA A 513 25.05 8.46 11.14
C ALA A 513 25.95 9.06 10.05
N ARG A 514 26.68 8.23 9.30
CA ARG A 514 27.48 8.66 8.14
C ARG A 514 26.66 9.36 7.05
N ASN A 515 25.36 9.07 6.99
CA ASN A 515 24.42 9.62 6.01
C ASN A 515 23.51 10.71 6.59
N GLN A 516 23.71 11.07 7.87
CA GLN A 516 23.02 12.17 8.51
C GLN A 516 23.84 13.46 8.40
N SER A 517 23.15 14.59 8.44
CA SER A 517 23.76 15.91 8.65
C SER A 517 24.39 16.01 10.04
N THR A 518 25.38 16.89 10.20
CA THR A 518 26.07 17.14 11.47
C THR A 518 26.01 18.61 11.82
N PRO A 519 26.05 18.98 13.12
CA PRO A 519 26.11 20.37 13.54
C PRO A 519 27.22 21.17 12.85
N GLY A 520 26.87 22.36 12.36
CA GLY A 520 27.82 23.32 11.82
C GLY A 520 28.59 24.08 12.91
N PRO A 521 29.39 25.10 12.53
CA PRO A 521 30.18 25.91 13.46
C PRO A 521 29.36 26.61 14.55
N ASP A 522 28.08 26.84 14.27
CA ASP A 522 27.13 27.52 15.13
C ASP A 522 26.36 26.55 16.06
N GLY A 523 26.74 25.27 16.00
CA GLY A 523 26.18 24.19 16.80
C GLY A 523 24.76 23.80 16.40
N VAL A 524 24.34 24.08 15.16
CA VAL A 524 23.04 23.66 14.61
C VAL A 524 23.25 22.71 13.44
N ALA A 525 22.60 21.55 13.48
CA ALA A 525 22.60 20.57 12.40
C ALA A 525 21.59 20.98 11.30
N PRO A 526 21.99 21.05 10.02
CA PRO A 526 21.09 21.36 8.92
C PRO A 526 19.93 20.35 8.81
N ARG A 527 18.72 20.85 8.53
CA ARG A 527 17.52 20.02 8.28
C ARG A 527 17.38 19.71 6.80
N THR A 528 16.69 18.62 6.47
CA THR A 528 16.41 18.26 5.08
C THR A 528 15.13 18.93 4.62
N GLU A 529 15.22 19.59 3.47
CA GLU A 529 14.07 20.14 2.78
C GLU A 529 13.59 19.18 1.68
N GLY A 530 12.33 18.77 1.77
CA GLY A 530 11.71 17.89 0.79
C GLY A 530 11.17 18.66 -0.42
N SER A 531 11.07 17.98 -1.57
CA SER A 531 10.57 18.57 -2.80
C SER A 531 9.04 18.68 -2.80
N VAL A 532 8.54 19.92 -2.79
CA VAL A 532 7.10 20.21 -2.94
C VAL A 532 6.54 19.67 -4.26
N GLU A 533 7.36 19.61 -5.33
CA GLU A 533 6.95 19.01 -6.60
C GLU A 533 6.69 17.51 -6.46
N ALA A 534 7.60 16.79 -5.80
CA ALA A 534 7.46 15.36 -5.51
C ALA A 534 6.26 15.08 -4.60
N MET A 535 6.05 15.89 -3.56
CA MET A 535 4.90 15.76 -2.65
C MET A 535 3.58 15.91 -3.42
N ARG A 536 3.47 16.94 -4.28
CA ARG A 536 2.28 17.12 -5.13
C ARG A 536 2.09 15.97 -6.11
N ALA A 537 3.16 15.40 -6.61
CA ALA A 537 3.09 14.23 -7.49
C ALA A 537 2.58 13.01 -6.73
N ALA A 538 3.04 12.76 -5.50
CA ALA A 538 2.57 11.67 -4.65
C ALA A 538 1.05 11.74 -4.39
N TYR A 539 0.53 12.93 -4.10
CA TYR A 539 -0.92 13.14 -3.95
C TYR A 539 -1.67 12.93 -5.27
N ARG A 540 -1.16 13.44 -6.39
CA ARG A 540 -1.85 13.37 -7.69
C ARG A 540 -1.86 11.98 -8.31
N SER A 541 -0.81 11.19 -8.09
CA SER A 541 -0.74 9.80 -8.53
C SER A 541 -1.59 8.86 -7.67
N GLY A 542 -2.05 9.34 -6.50
CA GLY A 542 -2.78 8.53 -5.54
C GLY A 542 -1.90 7.58 -4.74
N LEU A 543 -0.57 7.77 -4.71
CA LEU A 543 0.31 7.05 -3.79
C LEU A 543 -0.01 7.34 -2.33
N VAL A 544 -0.52 8.56 -2.05
CA VAL A 544 -1.11 8.90 -0.75
C VAL A 544 -2.55 8.40 -0.74
N PHE A 545 -2.90 7.55 0.23
CA PHE A 545 -4.29 7.22 0.47
C PHE A 545 -4.95 8.38 1.20
N ASP A 546 -5.87 9.07 0.53
CA ASP A 546 -6.50 10.29 1.05
C ASP A 546 -7.96 10.05 1.49
N GLY A 547 -8.35 8.79 1.69
CA GLY A 547 -9.67 8.41 2.21
C GLY A 547 -10.74 8.14 1.15
N ARG A 548 -10.39 8.16 -0.15
CA ARG A 548 -11.33 7.86 -1.24
C ARG A 548 -11.53 6.34 -1.40
N ILE A 549 -12.28 5.74 -0.49
CA ILE A 549 -12.71 4.33 -0.58
C ILE A 549 -14.18 4.22 -0.21
N ASP A 550 -14.97 3.48 -0.99
CA ASP A 550 -16.39 3.22 -0.75
C ASP A 550 -16.75 1.74 -0.66
N ILE A 551 -15.82 0.82 -0.91
CA ILE A 551 -16.04 -0.62 -0.73
C ILE A 551 -16.08 -1.03 0.75
N PRO A 552 -16.73 -2.14 1.10
CA PRO A 552 -16.55 -2.84 2.37
C PRO A 552 -15.09 -3.10 2.74
N VAL A 553 -14.70 -2.76 3.97
CA VAL A 553 -13.36 -3.02 4.52
C VAL A 553 -13.45 -3.61 5.92
N ILE A 554 -12.75 -4.73 6.16
CA ILE A 554 -12.48 -5.26 7.50
C ILE A 554 -10.98 -5.17 7.73
N ASP A 555 -10.54 -4.09 8.39
CA ASP A 555 -9.16 -3.90 8.82
C ASP A 555 -8.92 -4.75 10.08
N TRP A 556 -8.12 -5.80 9.94
CA TRP A 556 -7.85 -6.72 11.02
C TRP A 556 -6.37 -6.73 11.39
N ARG A 557 -6.05 -6.74 12.68
CA ARG A 557 -4.68 -6.92 13.16
C ARG A 557 -4.62 -7.53 14.53
N HIS A 558 -3.46 -8.09 14.84
CA HIS A 558 -3.08 -8.24 16.23
C HIS A 558 -2.66 -6.88 16.82
N TYR A 559 -2.79 -6.73 18.14
CA TYR A 559 -2.22 -5.60 18.86
C TYR A 559 -0.75 -5.87 19.19
N LEU A 560 0.17 -5.19 18.49
CA LEU A 560 1.61 -5.49 18.50
C LEU A 560 2.48 -4.38 19.12
N ASP A 561 1.90 -3.27 19.59
CA ASP A 561 2.65 -2.18 20.21
C ASP A 561 3.47 -2.66 21.43
N ALA A 562 2.99 -3.68 22.17
CA ALA A 562 3.72 -4.28 23.29
C ALA A 562 4.94 -5.12 22.85
N GLU A 563 4.96 -5.58 21.60
CA GLU A 563 6.08 -6.28 20.97
C GLU A 563 7.05 -5.31 20.28
N LEU A 564 6.76 -4.00 20.28
CA LEU A 564 7.51 -2.97 19.55
C LEU A 564 7.63 -3.29 18.06
N ASP A 565 6.59 -3.92 17.49
CA ASP A 565 6.52 -4.24 16.07
C ASP A 565 6.17 -2.97 15.27
N MET A 566 6.67 -2.84 14.04
CA MET A 566 6.35 -1.72 13.16
C MET A 566 4.85 -1.53 12.94
N HIS A 567 4.06 -2.62 12.98
CA HIS A 567 2.63 -2.62 12.70
C HIS A 567 1.79 -2.08 13.87
N ASN A 568 2.11 -0.87 14.32
CA ASN A 568 1.45 -0.21 15.44
C ASN A 568 -0.06 -0.01 15.21
N ALA A 569 -0.80 -0.04 16.31
CA ALA A 569 -2.26 -0.06 16.30
C ALA A 569 -2.91 1.22 15.77
N ARG A 570 -2.22 2.36 15.90
CA ARG A 570 -2.70 3.68 15.45
C ARG A 570 -3.14 3.68 13.99
N GLN A 571 -2.46 2.92 13.13
CA GLN A 571 -2.59 3.04 11.68
C GLN A 571 -4.02 2.80 11.17
N SER A 572 -4.78 1.89 11.80
CA SER A 572 -6.20 1.69 11.47
C SER A 572 -7.02 2.97 11.60
N PHE A 573 -6.70 3.75 12.64
CA PHE A 573 -7.41 4.97 12.98
C PHE A 573 -6.89 6.18 12.20
N ALA A 574 -5.62 6.20 11.83
CA ALA A 574 -5.11 7.17 10.86
C ALA A 574 -5.85 6.98 9.52
N THR A 575 -5.99 5.74 9.04
CA THR A 575 -6.80 5.41 7.86
C THR A 575 -8.24 5.89 8.03
N ARG A 576 -8.86 5.59 9.18
CA ARG A 576 -10.24 6.02 9.48
C ARG A 576 -10.39 7.53 9.47
N GLN A 577 -9.46 8.27 10.07
CA GLN A 577 -9.45 9.73 10.07
C GLN A 577 -9.43 10.27 8.63
N ARG A 578 -8.59 9.71 7.76
CA ARG A 578 -8.53 10.12 6.34
C ARG A 578 -9.85 9.86 5.61
N ILE A 579 -10.48 8.72 5.85
CA ILE A 579 -11.81 8.40 5.31
C ILE A 579 -12.85 9.41 5.81
N LEU A 580 -12.86 9.73 7.11
CA LEU A 580 -13.75 10.74 7.69
C LEU A 580 -13.52 12.13 7.10
N ASP A 581 -12.26 12.56 6.96
CA ASP A 581 -11.92 13.87 6.40
C ASP A 581 -12.36 14.00 4.94
N ARG A 582 -12.31 12.89 4.20
CA ARG A 582 -12.62 12.88 2.76
C ARG A 582 -14.09 12.62 2.44
N ARG A 583 -14.76 11.80 3.25
CA ARG A 583 -16.12 11.28 2.97
C ARG A 583 -17.16 11.70 4.01
N HIS A 584 -16.72 12.25 5.15
CA HIS A 584 -17.55 12.60 6.31
C HIS A 584 -18.29 11.42 6.96
N ARG A 585 -17.89 10.19 6.61
CA ARG A 585 -18.42 8.92 7.11
C ARG A 585 -17.39 7.83 6.86
N ALA A 586 -17.29 6.87 7.77
CA ALA A 586 -16.37 5.73 7.67
C ALA A 586 -17.10 4.41 7.96
N ASP A 587 -18.40 4.35 7.70
CA ASP A 587 -19.22 3.18 7.95
C ASP A 587 -18.84 2.00 7.04
N ASN A 588 -18.12 2.21 5.95
CA ASN A 588 -17.61 1.10 5.14
C ASN A 588 -16.36 0.43 5.74
N GLN A 589 -15.70 1.03 6.75
CA GLN A 589 -14.50 0.48 7.37
C GLN A 589 -14.79 -0.04 8.78
N ILE A 590 -14.49 -1.31 9.00
CA ILE A 590 -14.59 -1.99 10.30
C ILE A 590 -13.18 -2.29 10.81
N VAL A 591 -12.92 -2.01 12.10
CA VAL A 591 -11.60 -2.23 12.73
C VAL A 591 -11.70 -3.33 13.78
N TRP A 592 -10.92 -4.39 13.59
CA TRP A 592 -10.86 -5.58 14.45
C TRP A 592 -9.46 -5.79 15.01
N PHE A 593 -9.32 -5.78 16.34
CA PHE A 593 -8.05 -6.10 17.01
C PHE A 593 -8.12 -7.43 17.76
N THR A 594 -7.07 -8.23 17.62
CA THR A 594 -6.84 -9.45 18.39
C THR A 594 -5.70 -9.23 19.38
N ASP A 595 -5.92 -9.57 20.65
CA ASP A 595 -4.88 -9.43 21.66
C ASP A 595 -3.71 -10.40 21.39
N ALA A 596 -2.50 -9.92 21.17
CA ALA A 596 -1.31 -10.75 21.01
C ALA A 596 -0.47 -10.87 22.29
N ARG A 597 -1.04 -10.55 23.45
CA ARG A 597 -0.36 -10.67 24.74
C ARG A 597 -0.84 -11.94 25.46
N PRO A 598 -0.02 -13.00 25.60
CA PRO A 598 1.45 -13.01 25.44
C PRO A 598 1.97 -13.47 24.07
N ALA A 599 1.12 -13.97 23.16
CA ALA A 599 1.55 -14.38 21.83
C ALA A 599 0.45 -14.17 20.78
N ARG A 600 0.85 -14.14 19.50
CA ARG A 600 -0.03 -14.18 18.33
C ARG A 600 -0.61 -15.59 18.17
N ALA A 601 -1.76 -15.87 18.79
CA ALA A 601 -2.29 -17.24 18.92
C ALA A 601 -3.52 -17.54 18.06
N PHE A 602 -4.13 -16.55 17.40
CA PHE A 602 -5.35 -16.77 16.62
C PHE A 602 -5.38 -15.94 15.34
N ASP A 603 -5.87 -16.55 14.25
CA ASP A 603 -6.03 -15.89 12.96
C ASP A 603 -7.53 -15.66 12.66
N GLN A 604 -7.96 -14.40 12.62
CA GLN A 604 -9.33 -14.02 12.27
C GLN A 604 -9.57 -13.94 10.76
N THR A 605 -8.58 -14.18 9.90
CA THR A 605 -8.74 -14.14 8.44
C THR A 605 -9.94 -14.98 7.95
N PRO A 606 -10.12 -16.25 8.39
CA PRO A 606 -11.28 -17.05 8.00
C PRO A 606 -12.63 -16.40 8.39
N MET A 607 -12.69 -15.81 9.58
CA MET A 607 -13.89 -15.11 10.06
C MET A 607 -14.16 -13.84 9.23
N ALA A 608 -13.13 -13.03 8.98
CA ALA A 608 -13.25 -11.82 8.17
C ALA A 608 -13.72 -12.14 6.73
N LEU A 609 -13.21 -13.22 6.12
CA LEU A 609 -13.65 -13.69 4.81
C LEU A 609 -15.12 -14.11 4.80
N SER A 610 -15.59 -14.82 5.84
CA SER A 610 -17.00 -15.22 5.95
C SER A 610 -17.95 -14.03 6.11
N VAL A 611 -17.57 -13.04 6.92
CA VAL A 611 -18.35 -11.80 7.08
C VAL A 611 -18.34 -10.97 5.80
N MET A 612 -17.18 -10.85 5.15
CA MET A 612 -17.04 -10.15 3.87
C MET A 612 -17.87 -10.81 2.76
N ASP A 613 -17.87 -12.14 2.67
CA ASP A 613 -18.72 -12.88 1.73
C ASP A 613 -20.20 -12.55 1.91
N THR A 614 -20.68 -12.58 3.15
CA THR A 614 -22.07 -12.23 3.47
C THR A 614 -22.40 -10.80 3.04
N TRP A 615 -21.48 -9.87 3.30
CA TRP A 615 -21.64 -8.46 2.93
C TRP A 615 -21.69 -8.27 1.40
N LEU A 616 -20.73 -8.82 0.67
CA LEU A 616 -20.62 -8.68 -0.78
C LEU A 616 -21.72 -9.44 -1.52
N THR A 617 -22.10 -10.63 -1.06
CA THR A 617 -23.23 -11.38 -1.62
C THR A 617 -24.55 -10.62 -1.43
N THR A 618 -24.77 -10.02 -0.26
CA THR A 618 -25.95 -9.18 -0.01
C THR A 618 -25.95 -7.94 -0.90
N LEU A 619 -24.81 -7.27 -1.03
CA LEU A 619 -24.65 -6.09 -1.86
C LEU A 619 -24.87 -6.40 -3.34
N HIS A 620 -24.34 -7.52 -3.83
CA HIS A 620 -24.53 -7.98 -5.21
C HIS A 620 -26.00 -8.30 -5.50
N ALA A 621 -26.69 -8.99 -4.59
CA ALA A 621 -28.11 -9.33 -4.74
C ALA A 621 -29.05 -8.12 -4.60
N ARG A 622 -28.63 -7.10 -3.81
CA ARG A 622 -29.45 -5.92 -3.47
C ARG A 622 -28.62 -4.63 -3.52
N PRO A 623 -28.14 -4.22 -4.71
CA PRO A 623 -27.22 -3.08 -4.84
C PRO A 623 -27.84 -1.76 -4.38
N TRP A 624 -29.17 -1.61 -4.42
CA TRP A 624 -29.88 -0.42 -3.96
C TRP A 624 -29.76 -0.16 -2.45
N LEU A 625 -29.33 -1.15 -1.66
CA LEU A 625 -29.05 -0.95 -0.23
C LEU A 625 -27.76 -0.13 -0.01
N GLY A 626 -26.87 -0.10 -1.00
CA GLY A 626 -25.52 0.41 -0.86
C GLY A 626 -24.71 -0.37 0.18
N VAL A 627 -23.45 0.04 0.36
CA VAL A 627 -22.50 -0.65 1.25
C VAL A 627 -22.99 -0.67 2.70
N THR A 628 -23.58 0.41 3.20
CA THR A 628 -24.10 0.49 4.57
C THR A 628 -25.31 -0.40 4.79
N GLY A 629 -26.27 -0.41 3.86
CA GLY A 629 -27.52 -1.15 4.02
C GLY A 629 -27.34 -2.65 3.80
N ALA A 630 -26.33 -3.06 3.01
CA ALA A 630 -25.97 -4.46 2.80
C ALA A 630 -25.09 -5.04 3.93
N LYS A 631 -24.67 -4.22 4.89
CA LYS A 631 -23.72 -4.61 5.94
C LYS A 631 -24.34 -5.62 6.91
N PRO A 632 -23.71 -6.80 7.14
CA PRO A 632 -24.17 -7.77 8.11
C PRO A 632 -23.90 -7.29 9.55
N ALA A 633 -24.62 -7.84 10.53
CA ALA A 633 -24.51 -7.44 11.93
C ALA A 633 -23.12 -7.74 12.53
N GLU A 634 -22.43 -8.74 12.00
CA GLU A 634 -21.07 -9.13 12.38
C GLU A 634 -20.01 -8.13 11.92
N ALA A 635 -20.28 -7.36 10.85
CA ALA A 635 -19.39 -6.32 10.36
C ALA A 635 -19.49 -5.06 11.23
N ALA A 636 -19.05 -5.17 12.48
CA ALA A 636 -19.00 -4.09 13.44
C ALA A 636 -17.63 -4.04 14.13
N ASP A 637 -17.22 -2.85 14.53
CA ASP A 637 -15.96 -2.64 15.27
C ASP A 637 -15.91 -3.56 16.49
N SER A 638 -14.81 -4.29 16.62
CA SER A 638 -14.70 -5.40 17.57
C SER A 638 -13.28 -5.56 18.10
N CYS A 639 -13.18 -6.16 19.28
CA CYS A 639 -11.91 -6.68 19.76
C CYS A 639 -12.04 -8.08 20.35
N PHE A 640 -10.95 -8.84 20.24
CA PHE A 640 -10.88 -10.26 20.55
C PHE A 640 -9.76 -10.55 21.54
N ALA A 641 -9.97 -11.58 22.36
CA ALA A 641 -8.95 -12.17 23.20
C ALA A 641 -7.89 -12.90 22.37
N THR A 642 -6.80 -13.30 23.01
CA THR A 642 -5.68 -14.02 22.37
C THR A 642 -6.08 -15.35 21.74
N ASP A 643 -7.06 -16.04 22.31
CA ASP A 643 -7.62 -17.27 21.76
C ASP A 643 -8.68 -17.04 20.66
N GLY A 644 -8.89 -15.79 20.26
CA GLY A 644 -9.88 -15.39 19.26
C GLY A 644 -11.29 -15.16 19.79
N THR A 645 -11.54 -15.33 21.10
CA THR A 645 -12.85 -15.08 21.70
C THR A 645 -13.25 -13.61 21.61
N LEU A 646 -14.46 -13.32 21.14
CA LEU A 646 -14.98 -11.95 21.09
C LEU A 646 -15.09 -11.35 22.50
N GLN A 647 -14.51 -10.18 22.71
CA GLN A 647 -14.58 -9.46 23.99
C GLN A 647 -15.59 -8.34 23.97
N HIS A 648 -15.61 -7.57 22.88
CA HIS A 648 -16.58 -6.49 22.68
C HIS A 648 -16.84 -6.27 21.20
N ARG A 649 -18.08 -5.89 20.87
CA ARG A 649 -18.53 -5.51 19.53
C ARG A 649 -19.51 -4.35 19.65
N GLY A 650 -19.30 -3.28 18.90
CA GLY A 650 -20.24 -2.17 18.85
C GLY A 650 -19.63 -0.87 18.35
N GLY A 651 -20.49 0.10 18.01
CA GLY A 651 -20.05 1.44 17.60
C GLY A 651 -19.38 2.26 18.71
N ASP A 652 -19.40 1.76 19.95
CA ASP A 652 -18.72 2.34 21.10
C ASP A 652 -17.33 1.71 21.36
N ALA A 653 -16.95 0.64 20.64
CA ALA A 653 -15.73 -0.12 20.86
C ALA A 653 -14.47 0.77 20.93
N TRP A 654 -14.36 1.69 19.96
CA TRP A 654 -13.18 2.52 19.71
C TRP A 654 -13.38 4.01 20.05
N ARG A 655 -14.38 4.35 20.88
CA ARG A 655 -14.59 5.74 21.35
C ARG A 655 -13.35 6.29 22.05
N GLY A 656 -13.17 7.60 22.00
CA GLY A 656 -12.05 8.31 22.61
C GLY A 656 -10.73 8.28 21.84
N ILE A 657 -10.71 7.68 20.64
CA ILE A 657 -9.52 7.69 19.76
C ILE A 657 -9.55 8.89 18.81
N LEU A 658 -10.62 9.04 18.03
CA LEU A 658 -10.79 10.13 17.05
C LEU A 658 -11.80 11.20 17.50
N ASP A 659 -12.34 11.06 18.72
CA ASP A 659 -13.30 11.97 19.31
C ASP A 659 -12.87 12.32 20.75
N SER A 660 -13.57 13.27 21.36
CA SER A 660 -13.33 13.68 22.75
C SER A 660 -14.13 12.88 23.78
N ALA A 661 -14.74 11.76 23.40
CA ALA A 661 -15.52 10.93 24.31
C ALA A 661 -14.59 10.12 25.24
N PRO A 662 -15.11 9.62 26.38
CA PRO A 662 -14.35 8.66 27.19
C PRO A 662 -13.95 7.42 26.37
N PRO A 663 -12.76 6.83 26.63
CA PRO A 663 -12.31 5.62 25.95
C PRO A 663 -13.34 4.48 26.01
N GLY A 664 -13.65 3.90 24.85
CA GLY A 664 -14.51 2.71 24.72
C GLY A 664 -13.86 1.43 25.26
N PRO A 665 -14.61 0.31 25.37
CA PRO A 665 -14.09 -0.94 25.93
C PRO A 665 -12.85 -1.48 25.22
N CYS A 666 -12.79 -1.39 23.88
CA CYS A 666 -11.61 -1.81 23.14
C CYS A 666 -10.48 -0.78 23.22
N THR A 667 -10.78 0.52 23.18
CA THR A 667 -9.76 1.58 23.37
C THR A 667 -9.01 1.42 24.70
N GLN A 668 -9.70 1.11 25.79
CA GLN A 668 -9.08 0.91 27.10
C GLN A 668 -8.12 -0.29 27.13
N ARG A 669 -8.40 -1.32 26.33
CA ARG A 669 -7.61 -2.55 26.29
C ARG A 669 -6.39 -2.46 25.38
N PHE A 670 -6.49 -1.64 24.33
CA PHE A 670 -5.49 -1.48 23.28
C PHE A 670 -5.10 0.01 23.18
N PRO A 671 -4.30 0.52 24.14
CA PRO A 671 -3.86 1.91 24.12
C PRO A 671 -3.06 2.20 22.86
N LEU A 672 -3.12 3.44 22.37
CA LEU A 672 -2.40 3.84 21.16
C LEU A 672 -1.20 4.71 21.51
N HIS A 673 -0.14 4.55 20.73
CA HIS A 673 1.04 5.41 20.75
C HIS A 673 0.97 6.51 19.68
N GLY A 674 1.83 7.50 19.86
CA GLY A 674 2.01 8.62 18.94
C GLY A 674 3.01 8.30 17.83
N THR A 675 3.58 9.37 17.28
CA THR A 675 4.74 9.39 16.35
C THR A 675 5.53 10.66 16.62
N SER A 676 6.77 10.75 16.13
CA SER A 676 7.64 11.91 16.32
C SER A 676 6.96 13.19 15.85
N ARG A 677 6.18 13.08 14.76
CA ARG A 677 5.42 14.19 14.16
C ARG A 677 4.21 14.58 14.98
N THR A 678 3.45 13.63 15.50
CA THR A 678 2.29 13.97 16.34
C THR A 678 2.68 14.53 17.72
N VAL A 679 3.77 14.04 18.34
CA VAL A 679 4.30 14.65 19.57
C VAL A 679 5.03 15.98 19.33
N ALA A 680 5.38 16.28 18.08
CA ALA A 680 5.80 17.61 17.63
C ALA A 680 4.62 18.55 17.27
N GLY A 681 3.37 18.11 17.46
CA GLY A 681 2.15 18.91 17.22
C GLY A 681 1.48 18.68 15.86
N GLY A 682 1.96 17.72 15.07
CA GLY A 682 1.36 17.32 13.80
C GLY A 682 0.00 16.62 13.94
N PRO A 683 -0.78 16.52 12.85
CA PRO A 683 -2.11 15.94 12.86
C PRO A 683 -2.09 14.41 12.99
N PHE A 684 -3.20 13.85 13.49
CA PHE A 684 -3.36 12.40 13.71
C PHE A 684 -3.42 11.58 12.41
N ASP A 685 -3.83 12.18 11.29
CA ASP A 685 -3.92 11.52 9.99
C ASP A 685 -2.56 11.26 9.33
N GLU A 686 -1.50 11.91 9.84
CA GLU A 686 -0.11 11.78 9.45
C GLU A 686 0.16 12.06 7.95
N GLN A 687 -0.70 12.84 7.29
CA GLN A 687 -0.55 13.15 5.85
C GLN A 687 0.46 14.27 5.54
N HIS A 688 0.90 15.04 6.54
CA HIS A 688 1.68 16.26 6.32
C HIS A 688 3.14 15.96 5.99
N TYR A 689 3.51 16.04 4.70
CA TYR A 689 4.91 16.01 4.29
C TYR A 689 5.67 17.25 4.76
N LYS A 690 5.14 18.44 4.45
CA LYS A 690 5.79 19.72 4.75
C LYS A 690 4.79 20.66 5.40
N CYS A 691 5.06 21.02 6.64
CA CYS A 691 4.24 21.97 7.37
C CYS A 691 4.37 23.38 6.77
N ALA A 692 3.30 24.19 6.87
CA ALA A 692 3.47 25.62 6.70
C ALA A 692 4.36 26.17 7.84
N LEU A 693 5.16 27.19 7.58
CA LEU A 693 6.04 27.79 8.59
C LEU A 693 5.46 29.09 9.14
N GLN A 694 5.65 29.31 10.43
CA GLN A 694 5.41 30.58 11.12
C GLN A 694 6.71 31.06 11.79
N PRO A 695 6.98 32.38 11.86
CA PRO A 695 8.12 32.90 12.60
C PRO A 695 8.11 32.45 14.07
N VAL A 696 9.29 32.25 14.66
CA VAL A 696 9.44 31.86 16.08
C VAL A 696 8.66 32.80 17.00
N GLU A 697 8.74 34.11 16.77
CA GLU A 697 8.03 35.09 17.61
C GLU A 697 6.51 34.97 17.53
N TRP A 698 5.97 34.57 16.38
CA TRP A 698 4.54 34.30 16.24
C TRP A 698 4.15 33.02 16.96
N ALA A 699 4.97 31.97 16.90
CA ALA A 699 4.74 30.74 17.64
C ALA A 699 4.74 31.00 19.17
N ILE A 700 5.66 31.85 19.66
CA ILE A 700 5.68 32.28 21.07
C ILE A 700 4.41 33.05 21.42
N ALA A 701 4.05 34.06 20.62
CA ALA A 701 2.86 34.88 20.87
C ALA A 701 1.55 34.07 20.84
N ARG A 702 1.48 33.04 19.99
CA ARG A 702 0.34 32.12 19.88
C ARG A 702 0.33 31.02 20.97
N GLY A 703 1.33 30.99 21.85
CA GLY A 703 1.37 30.04 22.96
C GLY A 703 1.72 28.60 22.56
N VAL A 704 2.40 28.39 21.41
CA VAL A 704 2.81 27.05 20.95
C VAL A 704 3.63 26.30 22.00
N TYR A 705 4.43 27.02 22.79
CA TYR A 705 5.30 26.47 23.84
C TYR A 705 4.62 26.29 25.21
N GLY A 706 3.29 26.44 25.30
CA GLY A 706 2.54 26.24 26.53
C GLY A 706 2.91 27.25 27.63
N SER A 707 3.33 26.77 28.81
CA SER A 707 3.68 27.63 29.94
C SER A 707 5.10 28.22 29.88
N TRP A 708 5.99 27.71 29.01
CA TRP A 708 7.34 28.26 28.88
C TRP A 708 7.28 29.67 28.25
N ARG A 709 8.09 30.57 28.78
CA ARG A 709 8.26 31.94 28.29
C ARG A 709 9.75 32.13 27.99
N PRO A 710 10.19 31.91 26.74
CA PRO A 710 11.60 31.99 26.40
C PRO A 710 12.20 33.35 26.77
N SER A 711 13.36 33.36 27.40
CA SER A 711 14.21 34.53 27.62
C SER A 711 14.73 35.10 26.29
N PRO A 712 15.30 36.32 26.26
CA PRO A 712 15.91 36.86 25.05
C PRO A 712 16.97 35.93 24.43
N ALA A 713 17.79 35.26 25.25
CA ALA A 713 18.80 34.33 24.78
C ALA A 713 18.18 33.05 24.19
N GLU A 714 17.17 32.48 24.86
CA GLU A 714 16.45 31.31 24.34
C GLU A 714 15.69 31.64 23.04
N ARG A 715 15.11 32.84 22.90
CA ARG A 715 14.50 33.31 21.64
C ARG A 715 15.51 33.41 20.50
N ALA A 716 16.69 33.97 20.78
CA ALA A 716 17.77 34.02 19.80
C ALA A 716 18.21 32.61 19.39
N ARG A 717 18.33 31.68 20.35
CA ARG A 717 18.68 30.29 20.07
C ARG A 717 17.59 29.56 19.27
N LEU A 718 16.31 29.76 19.57
CA LEU A 718 15.21 29.22 18.75
C LEU A 718 15.28 29.73 17.31
N THR A 719 15.52 31.03 17.13
CA THR A 719 15.64 31.65 15.81
C THR A 719 16.85 31.12 15.05
N GLN A 720 17.95 30.84 15.75
CA GLN A 720 19.13 30.21 15.17
C GLN A 720 18.86 28.77 14.72
N ILE A 721 18.15 27.98 15.54
CA ILE A 721 17.77 26.60 15.21
C ILE A 721 16.75 26.54 14.06
N PHE A 722 15.81 27.48 14.05
CA PHE A 722 14.70 27.55 13.10
C PHE A 722 14.71 28.87 12.31
N PRO A 723 15.74 29.12 11.46
CA PRO A 723 15.91 30.39 10.77
C PRO A 723 14.79 30.70 9.78
N THR A 724 14.12 29.66 9.27
CA THR A 724 12.95 29.77 8.37
C THR A 724 11.61 29.74 9.09
N GLY A 725 11.61 29.62 10.42
CA GLY A 725 10.43 29.46 11.26
C GLY A 725 10.14 28.01 11.65
N VAL A 726 9.09 27.84 12.45
CA VAL A 726 8.63 26.55 12.98
C VAL A 726 7.29 26.15 12.36
N CYS A 727 6.93 24.88 12.45
CA CYS A 727 5.67 24.39 11.90
C CYS A 727 4.44 25.11 12.46
N ASP A 728 3.51 25.45 11.58
CA ASP A 728 2.15 25.89 11.83
C ASP A 728 1.18 24.82 11.32
N TYR A 729 0.89 23.83 12.17
CA TYR A 729 -0.02 22.73 11.84
C TYR A 729 -1.50 23.15 11.81
N THR A 730 -1.84 24.42 12.08
CA THR A 730 -3.19 24.94 11.84
C THR A 730 -3.48 25.16 10.35
N ARG A 731 -2.43 25.10 9.52
CA ARG A 731 -2.50 25.25 8.07
C ARG A 731 -2.29 23.89 7.39
N PRO A 732 -2.87 23.69 6.20
CA PRO A 732 -2.70 22.44 5.45
C PRO A 732 -1.25 22.23 5.02
N ASP A 733 -0.91 20.96 4.75
CA ASP A 733 0.34 20.56 4.12
C ASP A 733 0.66 21.39 2.87
N VAL A 734 1.86 21.95 2.80
CA VAL A 734 2.36 22.75 1.68
C VAL A 734 2.47 21.91 0.39
N GLY A 735 2.73 20.61 0.56
CA GLY A 735 2.81 19.63 -0.52
C GLY A 735 1.46 19.24 -1.11
N ARG A 736 0.34 19.51 -0.41
CA ARG A 736 -0.98 19.13 -0.90
C ARG A 736 -1.41 20.00 -2.09
N PRO A 737 -1.84 19.40 -3.21
CA PRO A 737 -2.41 20.15 -4.34
C PRO A 737 -3.62 21.00 -3.90
N ARG A 738 -3.75 22.20 -4.48
CA ARG A 738 -4.88 23.11 -4.24
C ARG A 738 -6.05 22.82 -5.15
#